data_AF-A0A5M4B1Y5-F1
#
_entry.id   AF-A0A5M4B1Y5-F1
#
_cell.length_a   1.000
_cell.length_b   1.000
_cell.length_c   1.000
_cell.angle_alpha   90.00
_cell.angle_beta   90.00
_cell.angle_gamma   90.00
#
_symmetry.space_group_name_H-M   'P 1'
#
loop_
_entity.id
_entity.type
_entity.pdbx_description
1 polymer ?
#
loop_
_entity_poly.entity_id
_entity_poly.type
_entity_poly.pdbx_seq_one_letter_code
_entity_poly.pdbx_strand_id
1 'polypeptide(L)'
;MNTPYSIIPILSGTLLAYFTTWMLSRQKWISRNIHRQIWNTLLLITFLFTGILGLLLALKANYNLKFSFLDEALPVHVDFGIAMSIIGLLHIFWHVNYFKRLFGKEKERKSPETQEEKHIDVRKTPLLFPFLLGFITLTGQLVLFRDYLAIFGGNALYVGILLSLWLILTGFGTQLARNRTFSITTIIRLLLLLSLLPPISILVIRVAHGWLFETGAETGPLSFAFFALFTLSPLCLAGGLLFPVLSQHRPGETTGLIYSWESAGSLLAGMLFSFVWVFLFSPIQTLALTGTISLMLLLFLRKKVKEIPLYSTTLITFLLVLLFIFPPEKLTRASLYPGQQIQSIIQSTSGELVITRAENQSNVFENSRLLYSQGSPSAAEEPVHYTLSQRDHVHQIAVVSGALTGVLTECLKYHPTRIDYFEVNGKLLELEKQSHSIPDDSILHIHRTDFQRWISKHPFRYDGVILNIPPPETPSASRYYTREFFHNIRKNLSDSGVVAIPLLSTVNYLEPTTVHLYQTLIATIQPYFRNWLILPGNYDILLVSNEQIHANILTRIEDLGIMTNYIAYFIDETDLVTRSHEYAELMTDGAQMVSVNHPIAVSYFTGFWLKKHGLSYILFGTILFVIFIFLISFVRGISRSMFAAGFTASTMEIIPLVLIQSAFGYSYYLIGIIFTLFMAGLTLGARWKIVEETEVSRHHIWFMLLLISQWVVVQWLSPGRTVIYISSELLLIAGSGWLTGRMFQLISSQFHPRSEAPSMVYKADLYGSAGGAMLVSVFLVPLLGINLTLLVLLVMHLFLTFVSKRRISSV
;
A
#
# COMPACT_ATOMS: atom_id res chain seq x y z
N MET A 1 -0.56 18.07 34.30
CA MET A 1 -1.68 18.07 33.35
C MET A 1 -1.42 16.91 32.39
N ASN A 2 -2.06 15.74 32.59
CA ASN A 2 -1.67 14.47 31.94
C ASN A 2 -2.74 13.90 31.00
N THR A 3 -3.67 14.70 30.49
CA THR A 3 -4.63 14.26 29.48
C THR A 3 -4.33 14.91 28.13
N PRO A 4 -3.92 14.16 27.10
CA PRO A 4 -3.76 14.71 25.76
C PRO A 4 -5.13 15.16 25.21
N TYR A 5 -5.18 16.34 24.60
CA TYR A 5 -6.41 16.89 24.00
C TYR A 5 -6.93 16.01 22.86
N SER A 6 -8.26 15.94 22.70
CA SER A 6 -8.92 15.00 21.78
C SER A 6 -8.95 15.50 20.32
N ILE A 7 -7.84 16.06 19.82
CA ILE A 7 -7.77 16.70 18.51
C ILE A 7 -8.23 15.75 17.39
N ILE A 8 -7.65 14.55 17.33
CA ILE A 8 -7.91 13.60 16.22
C ILE A 8 -9.32 12.99 16.29
N PRO A 9 -9.82 12.54 17.47
CA PRO A 9 -11.21 12.09 17.60
C PRO A 9 -12.23 13.17 17.22
N ILE A 10 -12.05 14.41 17.69
CA ILE A 10 -12.98 15.52 17.39
C ILE A 10 -12.92 15.89 15.91
N LEU A 11 -11.74 15.94 15.31
CA LEU A 11 -11.54 16.20 13.89
C LEU A 11 -12.26 15.17 13.01
N SER A 12 -11.99 13.88 13.26
CA SER A 12 -12.57 12.78 12.49
C SER A 12 -14.09 12.70 12.66
N GLY A 13 -14.60 12.83 13.89
CA GLY A 13 -16.04 12.82 14.18
C GLY A 13 -16.79 13.99 13.53
N THR A 14 -16.23 15.21 13.63
CA THR A 14 -16.83 16.41 13.04
C THR A 14 -16.86 16.32 11.51
N LEU A 15 -15.77 15.86 10.89
CA LEU A 15 -15.71 15.63 9.44
C LEU A 15 -16.68 14.52 9.00
N LEU A 16 -16.76 13.40 9.73
CA LEU A 16 -17.72 12.32 9.44
C LEU A 16 -19.16 12.82 9.46
N ALA A 17 -19.56 13.56 10.50
CA ALA A 17 -20.88 14.16 10.60
C ALA A 17 -21.14 15.15 9.45
N TYR A 18 -20.12 15.96 9.10
CA TYR A 18 -20.21 16.92 8.00
C TYR A 18 -20.43 16.24 6.67
N PHE A 19 -19.58 15.27 6.33
CA PHE A 19 -19.68 14.55 5.06
C PHE A 19 -20.95 13.72 4.99
N THR A 20 -21.44 13.18 6.11
CA THR A 20 -22.73 12.47 6.17
C THR A 20 -23.89 13.41 5.86
N THR A 21 -24.03 14.52 6.57
CA THR A 21 -25.10 15.50 6.32
C THR A 21 -24.97 16.15 4.93
N TRP A 22 -23.75 16.42 4.48
CA TRP A 22 -23.49 16.93 3.14
C TRP A 22 -23.85 15.91 2.06
N MET A 23 -23.55 14.62 2.28
CA MET A 23 -23.97 13.54 1.39
C MET A 23 -25.48 13.45 1.34
N LEU A 24 -26.17 13.44 2.47
CA LEU A 24 -27.64 13.46 2.54
C LEU A 24 -28.23 14.65 1.77
N SER A 25 -27.60 15.83 1.90
CA SER A 25 -27.99 17.03 1.17
C SER A 25 -27.75 16.91 -0.34
N ARG A 26 -26.59 16.37 -0.75
CA ARG A 26 -26.27 16.06 -2.15
C ARG A 26 -27.20 14.98 -2.71
N GLN A 27 -27.70 14.09 -1.85
CA GLN A 27 -28.65 13.04 -2.19
C GLN A 27 -30.11 13.53 -2.25
N LYS A 28 -30.38 14.80 -1.90
CA LYS A 28 -31.72 15.41 -1.78
C LYS A 28 -32.59 14.78 -0.68
N TRP A 29 -32.01 14.04 0.26
CA TRP A 29 -32.74 13.51 1.42
C TRP A 29 -33.00 14.61 2.45
N ILE A 30 -32.09 15.57 2.54
CA ILE A 30 -32.28 16.83 3.26
C ILE A 30 -32.03 18.00 2.31
N SER A 31 -32.65 19.14 2.56
CA SER A 31 -32.39 20.34 1.76
C SER A 31 -30.98 20.90 2.05
N ARG A 32 -30.42 21.67 1.10
CA ARG A 32 -29.16 22.40 1.36
C ARG A 32 -29.29 23.41 2.49
N ASN A 33 -30.49 23.93 2.69
CA ASN A 33 -30.79 24.86 3.78
C ASN A 33 -30.72 24.14 5.13
N ILE A 34 -31.29 22.93 5.24
CA ILE A 34 -31.23 22.12 6.46
C ILE A 34 -29.78 21.75 6.78
N HIS A 35 -28.99 21.31 5.80
CA HIS A 35 -27.56 21.04 6.02
C HIS A 35 -26.82 22.28 6.54
N ARG A 36 -27.02 23.45 5.92
CA ARG A 36 -26.42 24.70 6.40
C ARG A 36 -26.91 25.09 7.79
N GLN A 37 -28.20 24.93 8.08
CA GLN A 37 -28.76 25.20 9.40
C GLN A 37 -28.11 24.34 10.47
N ILE A 38 -27.96 23.03 10.25
CA ILE A 38 -27.29 22.12 11.19
C ILE A 38 -25.87 22.64 11.54
N TRP A 39 -25.08 23.02 10.55
CA TRP A 39 -23.70 23.48 10.78
C TRP A 39 -23.62 24.90 11.32
N ASN A 40 -24.54 25.79 10.96
CA ASN A 40 -24.66 27.11 11.59
C ASN A 40 -25.00 26.96 13.08
N THR A 41 -25.91 26.04 13.42
CA THR A 41 -26.29 25.74 14.80
C THR A 41 -25.12 25.13 15.56
N LEU A 42 -24.38 24.18 14.98
CA LEU A 42 -23.19 23.61 15.60
C LEU A 42 -22.07 24.64 15.77
N LEU A 43 -21.86 25.54 14.81
CA LEU A 43 -20.90 26.65 14.95
C LEU A 43 -21.29 27.58 16.09
N LEU A 44 -22.58 27.92 16.22
CA LEU A 44 -23.07 28.75 17.32
C LEU A 44 -22.91 28.04 18.68
N ILE A 45 -23.27 26.76 18.77
CA ILE A 45 -23.11 25.98 20.01
C ILE A 45 -21.64 25.92 20.41
N THR A 46 -20.76 25.55 19.48
CA THR A 46 -19.31 25.44 19.78
C THR A 46 -18.71 26.78 20.15
N PHE A 47 -19.08 27.87 19.47
CA PHE A 47 -18.68 29.23 19.83
C PHE A 47 -19.15 29.64 21.22
N LEU A 48 -20.42 29.39 21.58
CA LEU A 48 -20.96 29.73 22.89
C LEU A 48 -20.26 28.94 24.01
N PHE A 49 -20.08 27.63 23.84
CA PHE A 49 -19.39 26.79 24.82
C PHE A 49 -17.94 27.22 25.01
N THR A 50 -17.17 27.37 23.93
CA THR A 50 -15.77 27.83 24.00
C THR A 50 -15.69 29.24 24.59
N GLY A 51 -16.54 30.17 24.16
CA GLY A 51 -16.55 31.55 24.66
C GLY A 51 -16.90 31.65 26.15
N ILE A 52 -17.96 30.97 26.60
CA ILE A 52 -18.40 30.97 28.00
C ILE A 52 -17.34 30.31 28.90
N LEU A 53 -16.85 29.12 28.54
CA LEU A 53 -15.80 28.46 29.33
C LEU A 53 -14.51 29.27 29.33
N GLY A 54 -14.14 29.89 28.21
CA GLY A 54 -12.95 30.76 28.11
C GLY A 54 -13.04 31.97 29.05
N LEU A 55 -14.20 32.63 29.10
CA LEU A 55 -14.46 33.73 30.04
C LEU A 55 -14.43 33.26 31.49
N LEU A 56 -15.04 32.12 31.82
CA LEU A 56 -15.04 31.57 33.17
C LEU A 56 -13.63 31.16 33.63
N LEU A 57 -12.83 30.57 32.75
CA LEU A 57 -11.43 30.24 33.00
C LEU A 57 -10.57 31.50 33.20
N ALA A 58 -10.79 32.55 32.40
CA ALA A 58 -10.11 33.83 32.55
C ALA A 58 -10.49 34.53 33.88
N LEU A 59 -11.76 34.50 34.26
CA LEU A 59 -12.23 35.03 35.55
C LEU A 59 -11.63 34.25 36.73
N LYS A 60 -11.55 32.92 36.63
CA LYS A 60 -10.87 32.09 37.62
C LYS A 60 -9.40 32.45 37.76
N ALA A 61 -8.69 32.62 36.64
CA ALA A 61 -7.27 32.98 36.64
C ALA A 61 -7.02 34.38 37.23
N ASN A 62 -7.87 35.36 36.91
CA ASN A 62 -7.69 36.75 37.34
C ASN A 62 -8.19 37.04 38.76
N TYR A 63 -9.22 36.33 39.24
CA TYR A 63 -9.87 36.61 40.53
C TYR A 63 -9.73 35.46 41.55
N ASN A 64 -8.92 34.44 41.25
CA ASN A 64 -8.59 33.33 42.14
C ASN A 64 -9.82 32.56 42.68
N LEU A 65 -10.83 32.38 41.81
CA LEU A 65 -12.12 31.77 42.15
C LEU A 65 -11.97 30.23 42.32
N LYS A 66 -12.37 29.70 43.48
CA LYS A 66 -12.24 28.26 43.83
C LYS A 66 -13.47 27.42 43.46
N PHE A 67 -13.94 27.52 42.22
CA PHE A 67 -15.00 26.63 41.75
C PHE A 67 -14.40 25.31 41.21
N SER A 68 -14.73 24.19 41.85
CA SER A 68 -14.21 22.85 41.53
C SER A 68 -14.52 22.40 40.10
N PHE A 69 -15.67 22.76 39.54
CA PHE A 69 -16.04 22.39 38.17
C PHE A 69 -15.17 23.09 37.10
N LEU A 70 -14.53 24.22 37.43
CA LEU A 70 -13.65 24.94 36.49
C LEU A 70 -12.27 24.31 36.36
N ASP A 71 -11.90 23.37 37.23
CA ASP A 71 -10.68 22.57 37.07
C ASP A 71 -10.82 21.55 35.93
N GLU A 72 -12.04 21.11 35.63
CA GLU A 72 -12.36 20.19 34.53
C GLU A 72 -12.78 20.91 33.24
N ALA A 73 -12.98 22.24 33.28
CA ALA A 73 -13.47 23.02 32.14
C ALA A 73 -12.40 23.30 31.07
N LEU A 74 -11.11 23.30 31.41
CA LEU A 74 -10.05 23.64 30.45
C LEU A 74 -9.94 22.63 29.28
N PRO A 75 -9.92 21.31 29.51
CA PRO A 75 -9.95 20.33 28.42
C PRO A 75 -11.18 20.49 27.53
N VAL A 76 -12.36 20.70 28.13
CA VAL A 76 -13.63 20.88 27.40
C VAL A 76 -13.60 22.15 26.54
N HIS A 77 -13.07 23.26 27.06
CA HIS A 77 -12.90 24.51 26.30
C HIS A 77 -12.04 24.29 25.05
N VAL A 78 -10.91 23.59 25.20
CA VAL A 78 -9.99 23.30 24.10
C VAL A 78 -10.63 22.36 23.08
N ASP A 79 -11.32 21.30 23.53
CA ASP A 79 -12.02 20.35 22.67
C ASP A 79 -13.11 21.02 21.81
N PHE A 80 -13.95 21.86 22.43
CA PHE A 80 -14.94 22.67 21.69
C PHE A 80 -14.28 23.72 20.79
N GLY A 81 -13.14 24.27 21.18
CA GLY A 81 -12.37 25.22 20.37
C GLY A 81 -11.79 24.57 19.10
N ILE A 82 -11.35 23.32 19.19
CA ILE A 82 -10.92 22.51 18.05
C ILE A 82 -12.11 22.27 17.10
N ALA A 83 -13.25 21.82 17.63
CA ALA A 83 -14.47 21.62 16.84
C ALA A 83 -14.90 22.92 16.13
N MET A 84 -14.94 24.04 16.86
CA MET A 84 -15.26 25.36 16.32
C MET A 84 -14.31 25.76 15.19
N SER A 85 -13.00 25.53 15.35
CA SER A 85 -12.00 25.86 14.33
C SER A 85 -12.22 25.07 13.03
N ILE A 86 -12.53 23.77 13.15
CA ILE A 86 -12.82 22.91 11.99
C ILE A 86 -14.12 23.34 11.30
N ILE A 87 -15.19 23.58 12.08
CA ILE A 87 -16.48 24.04 11.54
C ILE A 87 -16.31 25.40 10.85
N GLY A 88 -15.50 26.28 11.46
CA GLY A 88 -15.10 27.56 10.87
C GLY A 88 -14.41 27.40 9.53
N LEU A 89 -13.44 26.48 9.41
CA LEU A 89 -12.77 26.18 8.14
C LEU A 89 -13.75 25.66 7.07
N LEU A 90 -14.67 24.77 7.44
CA LEU A 90 -15.72 24.27 6.55
C LEU A 90 -16.65 25.39 6.06
N HIS A 91 -16.97 26.34 6.93
CA HIS A 91 -17.72 27.55 6.62
C HIS A 91 -16.96 28.49 5.69
N ILE A 92 -15.67 28.71 5.92
CA ILE A 92 -14.81 29.49 5.02
C ILE A 92 -14.85 28.87 3.63
N PHE A 93 -14.79 27.54 3.53
CA PHE A 93 -14.87 26.82 2.26
C PHE A 93 -16.19 27.10 1.49
N TRP A 94 -17.32 27.27 2.20
CA TRP A 94 -18.59 27.68 1.60
C TRP A 94 -18.59 29.11 1.05
N HIS A 95 -17.87 29.99 1.73
CA HIS A 95 -17.81 31.41 1.44
C HIS A 95 -16.54 31.82 0.69
N VAL A 96 -15.76 30.89 0.13
CA VAL A 96 -14.55 31.17 -0.66
C VAL A 96 -14.80 32.23 -1.75
N ASN A 97 -15.96 32.22 -2.38
CA ASN A 97 -16.30 33.22 -3.39
C ASN A 97 -16.59 34.62 -2.80
N TYR A 98 -17.12 34.70 -1.58
CA TYR A 98 -17.29 35.96 -0.85
C TYR A 98 -15.92 36.51 -0.41
N PHE A 99 -15.04 35.67 0.16
CA PHE A 99 -13.69 36.08 0.55
C PHE A 99 -12.81 36.42 -0.66
N LYS A 100 -12.93 35.69 -1.79
CA LYS A 100 -12.27 36.06 -3.06
C LYS A 100 -12.74 37.40 -3.62
N ARG A 101 -13.99 37.81 -3.37
CA ARG A 101 -14.49 39.14 -3.75
C ARG A 101 -13.99 40.23 -2.81
N LEU A 102 -13.72 39.90 -1.55
CA LEU A 102 -13.19 40.85 -0.56
C LEU A 102 -11.72 41.22 -0.83
N PHE A 103 -10.93 40.29 -1.39
CA PHE A 103 -9.49 40.45 -1.64
C PHE A 103 -9.10 40.50 -3.13
N GLY A 104 -10.04 40.31 -4.05
CA GLY A 104 -9.81 40.37 -5.50
C GLY A 104 -10.47 41.62 -6.09
N LYS A 105 -9.73 42.39 -6.91
CA LYS A 105 -10.32 43.45 -7.74
C LYS A 105 -11.51 42.90 -8.53
N GLU A 106 -12.67 43.54 -8.40
CA GLU A 106 -13.85 43.23 -9.19
C GLU A 106 -13.49 43.23 -10.68
N LYS A 107 -13.55 42.05 -11.31
CA LYS A 107 -13.89 41.99 -12.73
C LYS A 107 -15.40 41.85 -12.78
N GLU A 108 -16.05 42.93 -13.21
CA GLU A 108 -17.47 42.95 -13.54
C GLU A 108 -17.86 41.67 -14.27
N ARG A 109 -18.80 40.96 -13.67
CA ARG A 109 -19.41 39.79 -14.26
C ARG A 109 -20.39 40.30 -15.30
N LYS A 110 -19.96 40.40 -16.57
CA LYS A 110 -20.90 40.56 -17.68
C LYS A 110 -22.01 39.50 -17.54
N SER A 111 -23.24 39.97 -17.68
CA SER A 111 -24.46 39.17 -17.79
C SER A 111 -24.25 37.99 -18.76
N PRO A 112 -24.99 36.88 -18.58
CA PRO A 112 -24.94 35.77 -19.52
C PRO A 112 -25.66 36.21 -20.80
N GLU A 113 -24.98 37.00 -21.63
CA GLU A 113 -25.23 36.94 -23.07
C GLU A 113 -25.02 35.49 -23.46
N THR A 114 -26.08 34.93 -24.03
CA THR A 114 -26.14 33.64 -24.71
C THR A 114 -24.80 33.42 -25.40
N GLN A 115 -23.94 32.59 -24.82
CA GLN A 115 -22.72 32.17 -25.48
C GLN A 115 -23.22 31.34 -26.66
N GLU A 116 -23.35 31.99 -27.82
CA GLU A 116 -23.22 31.31 -29.09
C GLU A 116 -22.04 30.35 -28.92
N GLU A 117 -22.32 29.06 -29.07
CA GLU A 117 -21.30 28.03 -29.11
C GLU A 117 -20.30 28.48 -30.19
N LYS A 118 -19.19 29.08 -29.76
CA LYS A 118 -18.02 29.21 -30.62
C LYS A 118 -17.69 27.79 -31.00
N HIS A 119 -18.12 27.38 -32.18
CA HIS A 119 -17.61 26.24 -32.91
C HIS A 119 -16.12 26.50 -33.12
N ILE A 120 -15.33 26.23 -32.08
CA ILE A 120 -13.89 26.05 -32.22
C ILE A 120 -13.79 24.86 -33.14
N ASP A 121 -13.22 25.06 -34.32
CA ASP A 121 -12.93 23.97 -35.25
C ASP A 121 -11.97 22.99 -34.54
N VAL A 122 -12.55 21.91 -33.99
CA VAL A 122 -11.82 20.98 -33.13
C VAL A 122 -11.06 20.01 -34.02
N ARG A 123 -9.84 20.39 -34.37
CA ARG A 123 -8.96 19.55 -35.18
C ARG A 123 -8.69 18.21 -34.48
N LYS A 124 -8.91 17.12 -35.21
CA LYS A 124 -8.84 15.74 -34.71
C LYS A 124 -7.41 15.36 -34.29
N THR A 125 -7.19 15.07 -33.01
CA THR A 125 -5.87 14.64 -32.47
C THR A 125 -5.56 13.18 -32.81
N PRO A 126 -4.30 12.75 -33.02
CA PRO A 126 -3.98 11.34 -33.30
C PRO A 126 -4.29 10.41 -32.11
N LEU A 127 -4.70 9.16 -32.39
CA LEU A 127 -4.92 8.12 -31.36
C LEU A 127 -3.64 7.71 -30.61
N LEU A 128 -2.47 8.07 -31.15
CA LEU A 128 -1.21 7.90 -30.43
C LEU A 128 -1.12 8.81 -29.19
N PHE A 129 -1.86 9.93 -29.12
CA PHE A 129 -1.83 10.80 -27.94
C PHE A 129 -2.40 10.12 -26.68
N PRO A 130 -3.61 9.53 -26.69
CA PRO A 130 -4.08 8.76 -25.54
C PRO A 130 -3.19 7.54 -25.26
N PHE A 131 -2.64 6.88 -26.30
CA PHE A 131 -1.66 5.81 -26.09
C PHE A 131 -0.42 6.26 -25.30
N LEU A 132 0.18 7.39 -25.68
CA LEU A 132 1.32 7.96 -24.97
C LEU A 132 0.96 8.36 -23.53
N LEU A 133 -0.25 8.87 -23.30
CA LEU A 133 -0.75 9.16 -21.96
C LEU A 133 -0.65 7.92 -21.06
N GLY A 134 -1.26 6.80 -21.48
CA GLY A 134 -1.23 5.56 -20.68
C GLY A 134 0.17 4.95 -20.55
N PHE A 135 0.97 5.00 -21.62
CA PHE A 135 2.34 4.48 -21.61
C PHE A 135 3.23 5.19 -20.59
N ILE A 136 3.15 6.53 -20.52
CA ILE A 136 3.91 7.33 -19.59
C ILE A 136 3.38 7.18 -18.16
N THR A 137 2.06 7.26 -17.96
CA THR A 137 1.47 7.24 -16.61
C THR A 137 1.65 5.89 -15.93
N LEU A 138 1.44 4.77 -16.63
CA LEU A 138 1.62 3.45 -16.01
C LEU A 138 3.09 3.17 -15.70
N THR A 139 4.02 3.51 -16.60
CA THR A 139 5.46 3.34 -16.29
C THR A 139 5.86 4.21 -15.11
N GLY A 140 5.39 5.46 -15.08
CA GLY A 140 5.56 6.35 -13.94
C GLY A 140 5.02 5.75 -12.64
N GLN A 141 3.82 5.19 -12.67
CA GLN A 141 3.18 4.56 -11.51
C GLN A 141 4.03 3.41 -10.97
N LEU A 142 4.40 2.45 -11.82
CA LEU A 142 5.13 1.24 -11.42
C LEU A 142 6.51 1.57 -10.86
N VAL A 143 7.25 2.45 -11.53
CA VAL A 143 8.60 2.85 -11.09
C VAL A 143 8.54 3.68 -9.80
N LEU A 144 7.66 4.68 -9.72
CA LEU A 144 7.56 5.53 -8.54
C LEU A 144 7.07 4.72 -7.32
N PHE A 145 6.12 3.80 -7.49
CA PHE A 145 5.64 2.95 -6.39
C PHE A 145 6.76 2.07 -5.86
N ARG A 146 7.55 1.46 -6.74
CA ARG A 146 8.74 0.70 -6.34
C ARG A 146 9.72 1.58 -5.57
N ASP A 147 9.95 2.82 -6.02
CA ASP A 147 10.87 3.74 -5.34
C ASP A 147 10.35 4.16 -3.96
N TYR A 148 9.05 4.45 -3.79
CA TYR A 148 8.46 4.69 -2.48
C TYR A 148 8.64 3.48 -1.54
N LEU A 149 8.36 2.27 -2.02
CA LEU A 149 8.48 1.08 -1.19
C LEU A 149 9.93 0.83 -0.77
N ALA A 150 10.89 1.11 -1.66
CA ALA A 150 12.32 1.01 -1.37
C ALA A 150 12.80 2.08 -0.37
N ILE A 151 12.21 3.28 -0.35
CA ILE A 151 12.59 4.37 0.55
C ILE A 151 11.93 4.21 1.93
N PHE A 152 10.66 3.81 1.96
CA PHE A 152 9.85 3.77 3.19
C PHE A 152 9.72 2.37 3.82
N GLY A 153 10.55 1.38 3.47
CA GLY A 153 10.56 0.10 4.21
C GLY A 153 9.48 -0.91 3.83
N GLY A 154 8.79 -0.76 2.70
CA GLY A 154 7.96 -1.80 2.11
C GLY A 154 6.67 -2.20 2.85
N ASN A 155 6.05 -1.30 3.63
CA ASN A 155 4.83 -1.60 4.39
C ASN A 155 3.58 -1.79 3.48
N ALA A 156 2.76 -2.81 3.75
CA ALA A 156 1.53 -3.10 3.00
C ALA A 156 0.54 -1.91 2.99
N LEU A 157 0.47 -1.12 4.06
CA LEU A 157 -0.37 0.07 4.16
C LEU A 157 0.00 1.13 3.15
N TYR A 158 1.30 1.32 2.90
CA TYR A 158 1.79 2.33 1.96
C TYR A 158 1.38 2.01 0.54
N VAL A 159 1.36 0.73 0.15
CA VAL A 159 0.86 0.32 -1.17
C VAL A 159 -0.59 0.75 -1.36
N GLY A 160 -1.45 0.47 -0.38
CA GLY A 160 -2.86 0.86 -0.40
C GLY A 160 -3.04 2.38 -0.46
N ILE A 161 -2.28 3.14 0.34
CA ILE A 161 -2.30 4.61 0.34
C ILE A 161 -1.83 5.17 -1.01
N LEU A 162 -0.72 4.69 -1.56
CA LEU A 162 -0.17 5.15 -2.83
C LEU A 162 -1.15 4.91 -3.98
N LEU A 163 -1.71 3.70 -4.09
CA LEU A 163 -2.68 3.36 -5.13
C LEU A 163 -3.92 4.24 -5.03
N SER A 164 -4.42 4.45 -3.81
CA SER A 164 -5.61 5.28 -3.57
C SER A 164 -5.35 6.74 -3.90
N LEU A 165 -4.23 7.31 -3.46
CA LEU A 165 -3.86 8.70 -3.76
C LEU A 165 -3.64 8.92 -5.25
N TRP A 166 -2.97 7.99 -5.94
CA TRP A 166 -2.76 8.05 -7.38
C TRP A 166 -4.10 8.17 -8.13
N LEU A 167 -5.06 7.30 -7.78
CA LEU A 167 -6.38 7.26 -8.42
C LEU A 167 -7.24 8.49 -8.04
N ILE A 168 -7.22 8.92 -6.78
CA ILE A 168 -7.94 10.12 -6.31
C ILE A 168 -7.41 11.37 -7.02
N LEU A 169 -6.09 11.55 -7.08
CA LEU A 169 -5.48 12.71 -7.73
C LEU A 169 -5.77 12.72 -9.23
N THR A 170 -5.68 11.56 -9.90
CA THR A 170 -6.02 11.44 -11.33
C THR A 170 -7.50 11.74 -11.57
N GLY A 171 -8.39 11.27 -10.70
CA GLY A 171 -9.81 11.60 -10.75
C GLY A 171 -10.10 13.10 -10.51
N PHE A 172 -9.31 13.74 -9.63
CA PHE A 172 -9.40 15.19 -9.43
C PHE A 172 -8.90 15.97 -10.65
N GLY A 173 -7.81 15.54 -11.29
CA GLY A 173 -7.34 16.10 -12.57
C GLY A 173 -8.40 16.01 -13.66
N THR A 174 -9.07 14.86 -13.75
CA THR A 174 -10.20 14.61 -14.65
C THR A 174 -11.36 15.59 -14.39
N GLN A 175 -11.64 15.90 -13.12
CA GLN A 175 -12.66 16.86 -12.72
C GLN A 175 -12.30 18.31 -13.12
N LEU A 176 -11.02 18.68 -13.04
CA LEU A 176 -10.55 20.01 -13.45
C LEU A 176 -10.74 20.26 -14.96
N ALA A 177 -10.77 19.19 -15.77
CA ALA A 177 -11.00 19.26 -17.21
C ALA A 177 -12.48 19.36 -17.63
N ARG A 178 -13.44 19.11 -16.74
CA ARG A 178 -14.87 18.88 -17.09
C ARG A 178 -15.48 19.93 -18.01
N ASN A 179 -15.15 21.21 -17.82
CA ASN A 179 -15.70 22.33 -18.59
C ASN A 179 -14.60 23.17 -19.26
N ARG A 180 -13.45 22.57 -19.51
CA ARG A 180 -12.31 23.26 -20.13
C ARG A 180 -11.98 22.60 -21.45
N THR A 181 -11.98 23.40 -22.51
CA THR A 181 -11.39 23.03 -23.78
C THR A 181 -9.97 23.58 -23.83
N PHE A 182 -9.03 22.78 -24.32
CA PHE A 182 -7.65 23.21 -24.52
C PHE A 182 -7.33 23.21 -26.01
N SER A 183 -6.42 24.09 -26.45
CA SER A 183 -5.91 24.01 -27.81
C SER A 183 -5.01 22.78 -27.98
N ILE A 184 -4.84 22.31 -29.21
CA ILE A 184 -3.90 21.23 -29.55
C ILE A 184 -2.48 21.55 -29.05
N THR A 185 -2.05 22.81 -29.16
CA THR A 185 -0.75 23.26 -28.65
C THR A 185 -0.63 23.04 -27.14
N THR A 186 -1.70 23.30 -26.37
CA THR A 186 -1.72 23.05 -24.93
C THR A 186 -1.69 21.56 -24.62
N ILE A 187 -2.41 20.73 -25.38
CA ILE A 187 -2.35 19.26 -25.25
C ILE A 187 -0.92 18.75 -25.48
N ILE A 188 -0.26 19.23 -26.53
CA ILE A 188 1.12 18.85 -26.85
C ILE A 188 2.06 19.30 -25.72
N ARG A 189 1.93 20.54 -25.22
CA ARG A 189 2.73 21.01 -24.08
C ARG A 189 2.53 20.16 -22.84
N LEU A 190 1.30 19.74 -22.57
CA LEU A 190 0.99 18.84 -21.45
C LEU A 190 1.58 17.44 -21.65
N LEU A 191 1.59 16.88 -22.88
CA LEU A 191 2.26 15.61 -23.18
C LEU A 191 3.79 15.71 -23.06
N LEU A 192 4.39 16.83 -23.49
CA LEU A 192 5.82 17.10 -23.28
C LEU A 192 6.14 17.21 -21.79
N LEU A 193 5.32 17.93 -21.03
CA LEU A 193 5.45 18.03 -19.58
C LEU A 193 5.30 16.65 -18.92
N LEU A 194 4.32 15.85 -19.33
CA LEU A 194 4.10 14.51 -18.80
C LEU A 194 5.28 13.58 -19.06
N SER A 195 6.01 13.76 -20.17
CA SER A 195 7.23 12.99 -20.45
C SER A 195 8.40 13.34 -19.50
N LEU A 196 8.35 14.52 -18.87
CA LEU A 196 9.34 15.01 -17.90
C LEU A 196 8.93 14.79 -16.44
N LEU A 197 7.63 14.76 -16.16
CA LEU A 197 7.14 14.70 -14.78
C LEU A 197 7.59 13.45 -14.02
N PRO A 198 7.54 12.21 -14.54
CA PRO A 198 8.03 11.04 -13.82
C PRO A 198 9.50 11.12 -13.37
N PRO A 199 10.49 11.42 -14.26
CA PRO A 199 11.88 11.54 -13.83
C PRO A 199 12.11 12.75 -12.91
N ILE A 200 11.31 13.82 -13.01
CA ILE A 200 11.36 14.91 -12.02
C ILE A 200 10.81 14.44 -10.67
N SER A 201 9.68 13.74 -10.67
CA SER A 201 9.02 13.22 -9.46
C SER A 201 9.94 12.30 -8.66
N ILE A 202 10.64 11.36 -9.31
CA ILE A 202 11.55 10.45 -8.59
C ILE A 202 12.70 11.20 -7.91
N LEU A 203 13.26 12.22 -8.59
CA LEU A 203 14.32 13.06 -8.02
C LEU A 203 13.80 13.88 -6.84
N VAL A 204 12.62 14.49 -6.99
CA VAL A 204 11.97 15.26 -5.93
C VAL A 204 11.67 14.37 -4.73
N ILE A 205 11.16 13.16 -4.93
CA ILE A 205 10.87 12.20 -3.86
C ILE A 205 12.15 11.91 -3.05
N ARG A 206 13.25 11.55 -3.71
CA ARG A 206 14.51 11.20 -3.03
C ARG A 206 15.14 12.37 -2.29
N VAL A 207 15.16 13.56 -2.89
CA VAL A 207 15.73 14.77 -2.27
C VAL A 207 14.85 15.25 -1.12
N ALA A 208 13.54 15.38 -1.35
CA ALA A 208 12.61 15.85 -0.34
C ALA A 208 12.51 14.88 0.84
N HIS A 209 12.64 13.56 0.59
CA HIS A 209 12.69 12.58 1.67
C HIS A 209 13.86 12.86 2.62
N GLY A 210 15.08 12.99 2.08
CA GLY A 210 16.27 13.24 2.89
C GLY A 210 16.27 14.59 3.62
N TRP A 211 15.38 15.52 3.27
CA TRP A 211 15.22 16.81 3.97
C TRP A 211 14.11 16.78 5.02
N LEU A 212 13.04 16.02 4.79
CA LEU A 212 11.83 16.04 5.63
C LEU A 212 11.79 14.91 6.66
N PHE A 213 12.48 13.79 6.39
CA PHE A 213 12.44 12.61 7.26
C PHE A 213 13.82 12.32 7.82
N GLU A 214 13.82 11.95 9.10
CA GLU A 214 15.02 11.46 9.78
C GLU A 214 15.39 10.08 9.24
N THR A 215 16.68 9.92 8.95
CA THR A 215 17.22 8.67 8.42
C THR A 215 17.25 7.61 9.50
N GLY A 216 16.73 6.41 9.21
CA GLY A 216 16.61 5.32 10.18
C GLY A 216 15.35 5.39 11.06
N ALA A 217 14.54 6.44 10.94
CA ALA A 217 13.24 6.51 11.61
C ALA A 217 12.12 5.97 10.70
N GLU A 218 11.24 5.16 11.26
CA GLU A 218 10.02 4.73 10.56
C GLU A 218 9.05 5.91 10.38
N THR A 219 8.49 6.06 9.18
CA THR A 219 7.62 7.21 8.86
C THR A 219 6.16 6.93 9.23
N GLY A 220 5.49 7.82 9.96
CA GLY A 220 4.06 7.65 10.24
C GLY A 220 3.16 7.67 8.97
N PRO A 221 1.99 7.00 8.98
CA PRO A 221 1.15 6.87 7.78
C PRO A 221 0.56 8.18 7.28
N LEU A 222 0.26 9.11 8.18
CA LEU A 222 -0.22 10.44 7.80
C LEU A 222 0.88 11.25 7.13
N SER A 223 2.08 11.28 7.71
CA SER A 223 3.24 11.97 7.14
C SER A 223 3.58 11.40 5.75
N PHE A 224 3.56 10.08 5.62
CA PHE A 224 3.71 9.40 4.33
C PHE A 224 2.60 9.81 3.35
N ALA A 225 1.33 9.78 3.75
CA ALA A 225 0.21 10.14 2.88
C ALA A 225 0.27 11.60 2.41
N PHE A 226 0.64 12.54 3.28
CA PHE A 226 0.83 13.95 2.90
C PHE A 226 2.02 14.14 1.95
N PHE A 227 3.13 13.46 2.23
CA PHE A 227 4.29 13.49 1.36
C PHE A 227 3.98 12.93 -0.04
N ALA A 228 3.34 11.76 -0.11
CA ALA A 228 2.90 11.14 -1.35
C ALA A 228 1.87 12.00 -2.08
N LEU A 229 0.91 12.60 -1.37
CA LEU A 229 -0.08 13.51 -1.94
C LEU A 229 0.59 14.68 -2.67
N PHE A 230 1.57 15.33 -2.04
CA PHE A 230 2.26 16.48 -2.62
C PHE A 230 3.10 16.08 -3.84
N THR A 231 3.92 15.04 -3.68
CA THR A 231 4.90 14.61 -4.69
C THR A 231 4.28 13.92 -5.91
N LEU A 232 3.15 13.21 -5.74
CA LEU A 232 2.40 12.60 -6.85
C LEU A 232 1.45 13.58 -7.56
N SER A 233 1.04 14.68 -6.90
CA SER A 233 0.03 15.59 -7.42
C SER A 233 0.32 16.12 -8.84
N PRO A 234 1.53 16.59 -9.20
CA PRO A 234 1.74 17.18 -10.51
C PRO A 234 1.53 16.17 -11.65
N LEU A 235 2.05 14.95 -11.46
CA LEU A 235 1.95 13.86 -12.42
C LEU A 235 0.50 13.37 -12.58
N CYS A 236 -0.16 13.06 -11.46
CA CYS A 236 -1.52 12.52 -11.48
C CYS A 236 -2.54 13.54 -11.99
N LEU A 237 -2.42 14.81 -11.58
CA LEU A 237 -3.32 15.86 -12.04
C LEU A 237 -3.17 16.13 -13.54
N ALA A 238 -1.93 16.17 -14.05
CA ALA A 238 -1.67 16.35 -15.48
C ALA A 238 -2.20 15.18 -16.31
N GLY A 239 -1.96 13.94 -15.87
CA GLY A 239 -2.46 12.73 -16.52
C GLY A 239 -3.99 12.68 -16.56
N GLY A 240 -4.63 12.91 -15.41
CA GLY A 240 -6.10 12.92 -15.30
C GLY A 240 -6.76 14.03 -16.12
N LEU A 241 -6.13 15.20 -16.20
CA LEU A 241 -6.63 16.33 -17.00
C LEU A 241 -6.55 16.05 -18.51
N LEU A 242 -5.53 15.34 -18.98
CA LEU A 242 -5.33 15.05 -20.39
C LEU A 242 -6.40 14.12 -20.98
N PHE A 243 -6.86 13.12 -20.24
CA PHE A 243 -7.78 12.11 -20.77
C PHE A 243 -9.11 12.71 -21.31
N PRO A 244 -9.86 13.53 -20.55
CA PRO A 244 -11.10 14.12 -21.07
C PRO A 244 -10.86 15.08 -22.24
N VAL A 245 -9.76 15.82 -22.20
CA VAL A 245 -9.40 16.81 -23.22
C VAL A 245 -9.11 16.13 -24.55
N LEU A 246 -8.39 15.00 -24.52
CA LEU A 246 -8.13 14.18 -25.71
C LEU A 246 -9.42 13.62 -26.29
N SER A 247 -10.37 13.23 -25.44
CA SER A 247 -11.69 12.76 -25.87
C SER A 247 -12.52 13.87 -26.54
N GLN A 248 -12.49 15.09 -26.00
CA GLN A 248 -13.16 16.26 -26.61
C GLN A 248 -12.61 16.60 -27.99
N HIS A 249 -11.34 16.28 -28.28
CA HIS A 249 -10.71 16.52 -29.58
C HIS A 249 -11.05 15.48 -30.65
N ARG A 250 -11.96 14.55 -30.36
CA ARG A 250 -12.42 13.52 -31.30
C ARG A 250 -13.96 13.40 -31.25
N PRO A 251 -14.70 14.50 -31.52
CA PRO A 251 -16.16 14.46 -31.50
C PRO A 251 -16.67 13.44 -32.52
N GLY A 252 -17.71 12.68 -32.16
CA GLY A 252 -18.29 11.62 -32.97
C GLY A 252 -17.66 10.23 -32.78
N GLU A 253 -16.51 10.13 -32.10
CA GLU A 253 -15.98 8.84 -31.65
C GLU A 253 -16.45 8.52 -30.23
N THR A 254 -16.57 7.23 -29.92
CA THR A 254 -16.95 6.80 -28.58
C THR A 254 -15.81 7.07 -27.61
N THR A 255 -16.10 7.63 -26.43
CA THR A 255 -15.10 7.80 -25.36
C THR A 255 -14.39 6.48 -25.02
N GLY A 256 -15.10 5.34 -25.15
CA GLY A 256 -14.51 4.01 -24.99
C GLY A 256 -13.36 3.72 -25.95
N LEU A 257 -13.36 4.26 -27.17
CA LEU A 257 -12.22 4.13 -28.09
C LEU A 257 -10.98 4.85 -27.57
N ILE A 258 -11.14 6.07 -27.03
CA ILE A 258 -10.01 6.83 -26.46
C ILE A 258 -9.47 6.10 -25.22
N TYR A 259 -10.36 5.59 -24.36
CA TYR A 259 -10.02 4.78 -23.20
C TYR A 259 -9.28 3.49 -23.58
N SER A 260 -9.74 2.79 -24.61
CA SER A 260 -9.06 1.60 -25.15
C SER A 260 -7.63 1.91 -25.61
N TRP A 261 -7.39 3.04 -26.30
CA TRP A 261 -6.03 3.41 -26.72
C TRP A 261 -5.13 3.83 -25.57
N GLU A 262 -5.66 4.52 -24.57
CA GLU A 262 -4.92 4.86 -23.35
C GLU A 262 -4.54 3.60 -22.57
N SER A 263 -5.50 2.69 -22.37
CA SER A 263 -5.25 1.41 -21.73
C SER A 263 -4.33 0.48 -22.54
N ALA A 264 -4.30 0.57 -23.87
CA ALA A 264 -3.32 -0.14 -24.70
C ALA A 264 -1.89 0.39 -24.49
N GLY A 265 -1.74 1.69 -24.26
CA GLY A 265 -0.47 2.29 -23.87
C GLY A 265 0.00 1.79 -22.51
N SER A 266 -0.91 1.78 -21.54
CA SER A 266 -0.69 1.21 -20.21
C SER A 266 -0.32 -0.28 -20.32
N LEU A 267 -1.05 -1.07 -21.10
CA LEU A 267 -0.76 -2.48 -21.35
C LEU A 267 0.70 -2.71 -21.81
N LEU A 268 1.14 -1.95 -22.82
CA LEU A 268 2.51 -2.08 -23.33
C LEU A 268 3.55 -1.66 -22.28
N ALA A 269 3.30 -0.58 -21.54
CA ALA A 269 4.16 -0.15 -20.44
C ALA A 269 4.29 -1.24 -19.36
N GLY A 270 3.17 -1.85 -18.96
CA GLY A 270 3.16 -2.95 -17.99
C GLY A 270 3.94 -4.16 -18.47
N MET A 271 3.79 -4.55 -19.75
CA MET A 271 4.57 -5.63 -20.35
C MET A 271 6.08 -5.31 -20.38
N LEU A 272 6.46 -4.17 -20.94
CA LEU A 272 7.88 -3.81 -21.08
C LEU A 272 8.55 -3.67 -19.71
N PHE A 273 7.86 -3.06 -18.74
CA PHE A 273 8.38 -2.96 -17.38
C PHE A 273 8.58 -4.33 -16.75
N SER A 274 7.54 -5.17 -16.72
CA SER A 274 7.51 -6.42 -15.96
C SER A 274 8.44 -7.49 -16.52
N PHE A 275 8.58 -7.56 -17.86
CA PHE A 275 9.35 -8.62 -18.50
C PHE A 275 10.76 -8.20 -18.94
N VAL A 276 11.02 -6.89 -19.08
CA VAL A 276 12.27 -6.40 -19.68
C VAL A 276 12.95 -5.35 -18.79
N TRP A 277 12.33 -4.19 -18.61
CA TRP A 277 13.02 -3.04 -18.02
C TRP A 277 13.41 -3.23 -16.55
N VAL A 278 12.58 -3.91 -15.76
CA VAL A 278 12.85 -4.17 -14.33
C VAL A 278 14.16 -4.92 -14.08
N PHE A 279 14.63 -5.72 -15.06
CA PHE A 279 15.85 -6.53 -14.98
C PHE A 279 17.07 -5.85 -15.58
N LEU A 280 16.89 -4.88 -16.49
CA LEU A 280 17.97 -4.30 -17.28
C LEU A 280 18.34 -2.88 -16.87
N PHE A 281 17.40 -2.10 -16.36
CA PHE A 281 17.56 -0.67 -16.15
C PHE A 281 17.25 -0.25 -14.72
N SER A 282 17.96 0.79 -14.25
CA SER A 282 17.61 1.44 -12.99
C SER A 282 16.25 2.14 -13.06
N PRO A 283 15.64 2.50 -11.91
CA PRO A 283 14.42 3.31 -11.87
C PRO A 283 14.51 4.59 -12.71
N ILE A 284 15.58 5.38 -12.54
CA ILE A 284 15.77 6.63 -13.28
C ILE A 284 15.93 6.35 -14.79
N GLN A 285 16.71 5.34 -15.16
CA GLN A 285 16.90 4.94 -16.56
C GLN A 285 15.58 4.51 -17.20
N THR A 286 14.74 3.75 -16.50
CA THR A 286 13.45 3.29 -17.01
C THR A 286 12.53 4.47 -17.35
N LEU A 287 12.47 5.49 -16.47
CA LEU A 287 11.68 6.70 -16.70
C LEU A 287 12.24 7.54 -17.84
N ALA A 288 13.57 7.69 -17.91
CA ALA A 288 14.25 8.40 -18.98
C ALA A 288 14.02 7.74 -20.36
N LEU A 289 14.10 6.41 -20.42
CA LEU A 289 13.83 5.63 -21.62
C LEU A 289 12.39 5.78 -22.09
N THR A 290 11.43 5.70 -21.17
CA THR A 290 9.99 5.87 -21.46
C THR A 290 9.69 7.23 -22.04
N GLY A 291 10.22 8.29 -21.42
CA GLY A 291 10.09 9.65 -21.94
C GLY A 291 10.75 9.81 -23.30
N THR A 292 11.96 9.25 -23.50
CA THR A 292 12.68 9.27 -24.78
C THR A 292 11.86 8.63 -25.90
N ILE A 293 11.33 7.41 -25.69
CA ILE A 293 10.48 6.71 -26.66
C ILE A 293 9.24 7.55 -26.98
N SER A 294 8.59 8.11 -25.96
CA SER A 294 7.38 8.93 -26.12
C SER A 294 7.63 10.18 -26.97
N LEU A 295 8.76 10.86 -26.74
CA LEU A 295 9.13 12.05 -27.50
C LEU A 295 9.57 11.72 -28.93
N MET A 296 10.25 10.59 -29.15
CA MET A 296 10.56 10.10 -30.51
C MET A 296 9.29 9.83 -31.32
N LEU A 297 8.28 9.21 -30.70
CA LEU A 297 6.97 8.99 -31.32
C LEU A 297 6.25 10.31 -31.63
N LEU A 298 6.34 11.32 -30.76
CA LEU A 298 5.82 12.66 -31.04
C LEU A 298 6.57 13.34 -32.20
N LEU A 299 7.90 13.25 -32.26
CA LEU A 299 8.69 13.77 -33.37
C LEU A 299 8.31 13.11 -34.70
N PHE A 300 8.07 11.80 -34.70
CA PHE A 300 7.58 11.08 -35.89
C PHE A 300 6.22 11.63 -36.37
N LEU A 301 5.32 11.97 -35.45
CA LEU A 301 4.02 12.57 -35.76
C LEU A 301 4.08 14.02 -36.23
N ARG A 302 5.21 14.72 -36.09
CA ARG A 302 5.35 16.12 -36.50
C ARG A 302 5.03 16.36 -37.98
N LYS A 303 5.27 15.37 -38.84
CA LYS A 303 4.89 15.43 -40.27
C LYS A 303 3.38 15.67 -40.45
N LYS A 304 2.55 15.15 -39.54
CA LYS A 304 1.09 15.26 -39.55
C LYS A 304 0.56 16.38 -38.64
N VAL A 305 1.25 16.65 -37.53
CA VAL A 305 0.88 17.64 -36.51
C VAL A 305 2.00 18.68 -36.38
N LYS A 306 1.89 19.78 -37.13
CA LYS A 306 2.93 20.83 -37.21
C LYS A 306 3.10 21.62 -35.90
N GLU A 307 2.12 21.56 -35.02
CA GLU A 307 2.10 22.19 -33.69
C GLU A 307 3.12 21.59 -32.72
N ILE A 308 3.72 20.44 -33.05
CA ILE A 308 4.76 19.81 -32.24
C ILE A 308 6.07 20.63 -32.35
N PRO A 309 6.54 21.23 -31.24
CA PRO A 309 7.69 22.15 -31.26
C PRO A 309 9.02 21.39 -31.37
N LEU A 310 9.63 21.40 -32.56
CA LEU A 310 10.87 20.65 -32.83
C LEU A 310 11.97 20.89 -31.80
N TYR A 311 12.31 22.16 -31.56
CA TYR A 311 13.44 22.52 -30.71
C TYR A 311 13.22 22.04 -29.28
N SER A 312 12.05 22.31 -28.69
CA SER A 312 11.72 21.87 -27.33
C SER A 312 11.67 20.34 -27.24
N THR A 313 11.01 19.65 -28.18
CA THR A 313 10.93 18.19 -28.16
C THR A 313 12.31 17.54 -28.33
N THR A 314 13.15 18.06 -29.22
CA THR A 314 14.51 17.53 -29.45
C THR A 314 15.43 17.78 -28.25
N LEU A 315 15.38 18.98 -27.67
CA LEU A 315 16.15 19.32 -26.47
C LEU A 315 15.77 18.43 -25.30
N ILE A 316 14.48 18.26 -25.03
CA ILE A 316 14.01 17.39 -23.94
C ILE A 316 14.44 15.94 -24.20
N THR A 317 14.33 15.46 -25.43
CA THR A 317 14.80 14.11 -25.80
C THR A 317 16.29 13.95 -25.51
N PHE A 318 17.11 14.93 -25.90
CA PHE A 318 18.54 14.94 -25.63
C PHE A 318 18.84 14.91 -24.12
N LEU A 319 18.14 15.70 -23.31
CA LEU A 319 18.30 15.70 -21.85
C LEU A 319 17.91 14.36 -21.21
N LEU A 320 16.85 13.71 -21.69
CA LEU A 320 16.46 12.38 -21.21
C LEU A 320 17.46 11.29 -21.62
N VAL A 321 18.02 11.37 -22.82
CA VAL A 321 19.11 10.47 -23.24
C VAL A 321 20.35 10.68 -22.37
N LEU A 322 20.70 11.92 -22.05
CA LEU A 322 21.80 12.23 -21.13
C LEU A 322 21.54 11.64 -19.73
N LEU A 323 20.31 11.79 -19.22
CA LEU A 323 19.90 11.21 -17.93
C LEU A 323 19.95 9.67 -17.93
N PHE A 324 19.66 9.04 -19.06
CA PHE A 324 19.76 7.58 -19.21
C PHE A 324 21.21 7.08 -19.20
N ILE A 325 22.12 7.80 -19.88
CA ILE A 325 23.55 7.46 -19.96
C ILE A 325 24.25 7.73 -18.62
N PHE A 326 23.89 8.83 -17.95
CA PHE A 326 24.48 9.26 -16.68
C PHE A 326 23.42 9.34 -15.57
N PRO A 327 22.85 8.21 -15.11
CA PRO A 327 21.81 8.23 -14.09
C PRO A 327 22.41 8.58 -12.71
N PRO A 328 21.90 9.62 -12.01
CA PRO A 328 22.40 10.01 -10.69
C PRO A 328 21.87 9.09 -9.57
N GLU A 329 21.87 7.77 -9.78
CA GLU A 329 21.26 6.79 -8.88
C GLU A 329 21.92 6.81 -7.50
N LYS A 330 23.26 6.64 -7.44
CA LYS A 330 24.03 6.67 -6.18
C LYS A 330 23.95 8.03 -5.49
N LEU A 331 24.05 9.12 -6.27
CA LEU A 331 24.03 10.48 -5.74
C LEU A 331 22.70 10.80 -5.06
N THR A 332 21.59 10.45 -5.72
CA THR A 332 20.23 10.71 -5.18
C THR A 332 19.87 9.80 -4.02
N ARG A 333 20.52 8.63 -3.90
CA ARG A 333 20.33 7.69 -2.78
C ARG A 333 21.22 7.98 -1.58
N ALA A 334 22.31 8.73 -1.74
CA ALA A 334 23.24 9.07 -0.67
C ALA A 334 22.55 9.78 0.51
N SER A 335 21.49 10.57 0.25
CA SER A 335 20.73 11.26 1.30
C SER A 335 20.03 10.31 2.27
N LEU A 336 19.77 9.05 1.89
CA LEU A 336 19.14 8.05 2.75
C LEU A 336 20.13 7.41 3.74
N TYR A 337 21.43 7.52 3.48
CA TYR A 337 22.48 6.84 4.24
C TYR A 337 23.56 7.83 4.71
N PRO A 338 23.21 8.82 5.54
CA PRO A 338 24.16 9.82 6.02
C PRO A 338 25.28 9.14 6.81
N GLY A 339 26.51 9.59 6.59
CA GLY A 339 27.71 9.00 7.21
C GLY A 339 28.10 7.62 6.65
N GLN A 340 27.38 7.08 5.66
CA GLN A 340 27.70 5.79 5.05
C GLN A 340 27.99 5.92 3.55
N GLN A 341 29.06 5.28 3.09
CA GLN A 341 29.41 5.27 1.68
C GLN A 341 28.69 4.12 0.97
N ILE A 342 27.84 4.43 0.01
CA ILE A 342 27.15 3.43 -0.83
C ILE A 342 28.15 2.74 -1.74
N GLN A 343 28.40 1.45 -1.49
CA GLN A 343 29.27 0.63 -2.34
C GLN A 343 28.50 0.19 -3.59
N SER A 344 27.32 -0.40 -3.38
CA SER A 344 26.49 -0.95 -4.45
C SER A 344 25.00 -0.87 -4.13
N ILE A 345 24.20 -0.73 -5.19
CA ILE A 345 22.74 -0.80 -5.15
C ILE A 345 22.34 -1.94 -6.08
N ILE A 346 21.67 -2.94 -5.55
CA ILE A 346 21.29 -4.16 -6.27
C ILE A 346 19.77 -4.23 -6.28
N GLN A 347 19.20 -4.24 -7.48
CA GLN A 347 17.77 -4.40 -7.68
C GLN A 347 17.44 -5.90 -7.72
N SER A 348 16.79 -6.42 -6.69
CA SER A 348 16.33 -7.82 -6.62
C SER A 348 14.85 -7.95 -6.97
N THR A 349 14.36 -9.19 -7.05
CA THR A 349 12.94 -9.50 -7.31
C THR A 349 12.03 -9.25 -6.11
N SER A 350 12.58 -9.22 -4.88
CA SER A 350 11.86 -8.98 -3.63
C SER A 350 12.00 -7.56 -3.08
N GLY A 351 13.03 -6.83 -3.50
CA GLY A 351 13.36 -5.54 -2.93
C GLY A 351 14.63 -4.91 -3.50
N GLU A 352 14.91 -3.69 -3.08
CA GLU A 352 16.20 -3.06 -3.32
C GLU A 352 17.16 -3.41 -2.18
N LEU A 353 18.35 -3.91 -2.53
CA LEU A 353 19.45 -4.13 -1.59
C LEU A 353 20.48 -3.02 -1.74
N VAL A 354 20.80 -2.34 -0.65
CA VAL A 354 21.85 -1.30 -0.62
C VAL A 354 22.93 -1.73 0.35
N ILE A 355 24.17 -1.80 -0.16
CA ILE A 355 25.34 -2.16 0.63
C ILE A 355 26.12 -0.88 0.87
N THR A 356 26.34 -0.57 2.13
CA THR A 356 27.04 0.63 2.57
C THR A 356 28.23 0.26 3.44
N ARG A 357 29.18 1.18 3.54
CA ARG A 357 30.31 1.08 4.45
C ARG A 357 30.34 2.31 5.36
N ALA A 358 30.34 2.07 6.65
CA ALA A 358 30.58 3.08 7.68
C ALA A 358 31.90 2.70 8.36
N GLU A 359 32.97 3.45 8.08
CA GLU A 359 34.32 3.16 8.56
C GLU A 359 34.77 1.71 8.28
N ASN A 360 34.87 0.87 9.33
CA ASN A 360 35.26 -0.54 9.27
C ASN A 360 34.08 -1.52 9.26
N GLN A 361 32.84 -1.04 9.28
CA GLN A 361 31.64 -1.88 9.27
C GLN A 361 30.92 -1.82 7.92
N SER A 362 30.61 -3.00 7.38
CA SER A 362 29.71 -3.15 6.23
C SER A 362 28.28 -3.34 6.71
N ASN A 363 27.34 -2.61 6.11
CA ASN A 363 25.91 -2.74 6.40
C ASN A 363 25.14 -3.11 5.12
N VAL A 364 24.11 -3.92 5.28
CA VAL A 364 23.21 -4.33 4.20
C VAL A 364 21.81 -3.90 4.56
N PHE A 365 21.20 -3.12 3.68
CA PHE A 365 19.83 -2.64 3.80
C PHE A 365 18.94 -3.29 2.74
N GLU A 366 17.76 -3.74 3.13
CA GLU A 366 16.68 -4.10 2.20
C GLU A 366 15.55 -3.08 2.31
N ASN A 367 15.20 -2.42 1.21
CA ASN A 367 14.19 -1.34 1.17
C ASN A 367 14.40 -0.29 2.28
N SER A 368 15.65 0.15 2.48
CA SER A 368 16.07 1.11 3.51
C SER A 368 15.93 0.62 4.97
N ARG A 369 15.62 -0.66 5.20
CA ARG A 369 15.67 -1.29 6.52
C ARG A 369 16.98 -2.05 6.67
N LEU A 370 17.62 -1.91 7.82
CA LEU A 370 18.86 -2.63 8.12
C LEU A 370 18.55 -4.12 8.24
N LEU A 371 19.10 -4.92 7.32
CA LEU A 371 19.02 -6.38 7.35
C LEU A 371 20.20 -6.96 8.14
N TYR A 372 21.38 -6.36 7.98
CA TYR A 372 22.62 -6.83 8.59
C TYR A 372 23.59 -5.68 8.84
N SER A 373 24.28 -5.73 9.96
CA SER A 373 25.45 -4.91 10.28
C SER A 373 26.59 -5.83 10.71
N GLN A 374 27.77 -5.62 10.12
CA GLN A 374 28.94 -6.44 10.39
C GLN A 374 29.36 -6.35 11.86
N GLY A 375 29.47 -7.52 12.50
CA GLY A 375 29.93 -7.64 13.88
C GLY A 375 28.84 -7.47 14.93
N SER A 376 27.57 -7.76 14.61
CA SER A 376 26.50 -7.93 15.61
C SER A 376 26.41 -9.41 16.04
N PRO A 377 27.01 -9.82 17.19
CA PRO A 377 27.02 -11.22 17.58
C PRO A 377 25.64 -11.68 18.10
N SER A 378 24.84 -10.76 18.65
CA SER A 378 23.49 -11.04 19.15
C SER A 378 22.53 -11.52 18.05
N ALA A 379 22.61 -10.94 16.84
CA ALA A 379 21.83 -11.40 15.69
C ALA A 379 22.22 -12.80 15.16
N ALA A 380 23.39 -13.30 15.57
CA ALA A 380 23.86 -14.66 15.25
C ALA A 380 23.53 -15.64 16.38
N GLU A 381 23.85 -15.25 17.61
CA GLU A 381 23.85 -16.10 18.79
C GLU A 381 22.45 -16.35 19.34
N GLU A 382 21.61 -15.33 19.51
CA GLU A 382 20.25 -15.48 20.07
C GLU A 382 19.43 -16.52 19.31
N PRO A 383 19.17 -16.39 17.98
CA PRO A 383 18.32 -17.35 17.27
C PRO A 383 18.91 -18.77 17.24
N VAL A 384 20.24 -18.90 17.22
CA VAL A 384 20.89 -20.21 17.15
C VAL A 384 20.90 -20.88 18.51
N HIS A 385 21.44 -20.23 19.54
CA HIS A 385 21.61 -20.89 20.82
C HIS A 385 20.32 -20.97 21.63
N TYR A 386 19.35 -20.07 21.45
CA TYR A 386 18.04 -20.22 22.09
C TYR A 386 17.35 -21.49 21.58
N THR A 387 17.58 -21.83 20.30
CA THR A 387 17.00 -23.00 19.63
C THR A 387 17.78 -24.27 19.91
N LEU A 388 19.06 -24.30 19.55
CA LEU A 388 19.82 -25.55 19.49
C LEU A 388 20.24 -26.06 20.87
N SER A 389 20.39 -25.19 21.87
CA SER A 389 20.68 -25.59 23.27
C SER A 389 19.54 -26.36 23.94
N GLN A 390 18.34 -26.34 23.34
CA GLN A 390 17.18 -27.09 23.83
C GLN A 390 17.38 -28.61 23.74
N ARG A 391 18.40 -29.08 23.01
CA ARG A 391 18.73 -30.49 22.82
C ARG A 391 20.18 -30.77 23.11
N ASP A 392 20.44 -31.96 23.62
CA ASP A 392 21.80 -32.40 23.91
C ASP A 392 22.55 -32.77 22.62
N HIS A 393 21.81 -33.24 21.61
CA HIS A 393 22.33 -33.56 20.29
C HIS A 393 21.39 -33.05 19.19
N VAL A 394 21.97 -32.41 18.18
CA VAL A 394 21.27 -31.89 17.01
C VAL A 394 21.97 -32.39 15.76
N HIS A 395 21.32 -33.23 14.96
CA HIS A 395 21.96 -33.82 13.78
C HIS A 395 21.60 -33.09 12.49
N GLN A 396 20.34 -32.67 12.34
CA GLN A 396 19.83 -32.05 11.12
C GLN A 396 19.21 -30.69 11.43
N ILE A 397 19.76 -29.65 10.81
CA ILE A 397 19.34 -28.26 11.04
C ILE A 397 18.82 -27.66 9.73
N ALA A 398 17.68 -26.97 9.80
CA ALA A 398 17.23 -26.07 8.73
C ALA A 398 17.42 -24.62 9.15
N VAL A 399 18.07 -23.82 8.31
CA VAL A 399 18.23 -22.37 8.51
C VAL A 399 17.58 -21.64 7.33
N VAL A 400 16.61 -20.77 7.63
CA VAL A 400 15.88 -19.99 6.62
C VAL A 400 16.35 -18.55 6.67
N SER A 401 17.08 -18.12 5.63
CA SER A 401 17.68 -16.79 5.50
C SER A 401 18.70 -16.44 6.61
N GLY A 402 19.35 -15.29 6.46
CA GLY A 402 20.19 -14.67 7.48
C GLY A 402 21.64 -15.12 7.49
N ALA A 403 22.20 -15.72 6.43
CA ALA A 403 23.59 -16.18 6.49
C ALA A 403 24.58 -15.04 6.79
N LEU A 404 24.28 -13.82 6.32
CA LEU A 404 25.09 -12.63 6.64
C LEU A 404 25.30 -12.40 8.14
N THR A 405 24.32 -12.73 8.99
CA THR A 405 24.43 -12.47 10.44
C THR A 405 25.46 -13.37 11.12
N GLY A 406 25.86 -14.49 10.50
CA GLY A 406 26.80 -15.46 11.08
C GLY A 406 26.12 -16.68 11.71
N VAL A 407 24.79 -16.80 11.61
CA VAL A 407 24.02 -17.93 12.16
C VAL A 407 24.52 -19.29 11.72
N LEU A 408 25.02 -19.42 10.48
CA LEU A 408 25.56 -20.70 9.98
C LEU A 408 26.82 -21.10 10.74
N THR A 409 27.72 -20.15 11.02
CA THR A 409 28.93 -20.36 11.82
C THR A 409 28.59 -20.78 13.24
N GLU A 410 27.57 -20.16 13.84
CA GLU A 410 27.09 -20.52 15.19
C GLU A 410 26.45 -21.92 15.22
N CYS A 411 25.75 -22.32 14.15
CA CYS A 411 25.19 -23.68 14.03
C CYS A 411 26.30 -24.76 14.01
N LEU A 412 27.46 -24.47 13.42
CA LEU A 412 28.57 -25.43 13.35
C LEU A 412 29.12 -25.81 14.74
N LYS A 413 28.97 -24.94 15.75
CA LYS A 413 29.42 -25.22 17.13
C LYS A 413 28.72 -26.43 17.77
N TYR A 414 27.54 -26.80 17.27
CA TYR A 414 26.77 -27.96 17.72
C TYR A 414 27.14 -29.27 17.01
N HIS A 415 28.15 -29.25 16.13
CA HIS A 415 28.63 -30.42 15.37
C HIS A 415 27.51 -31.20 14.66
N PRO A 416 26.63 -30.55 13.88
CA PRO A 416 25.56 -31.24 13.19
C PRO A 416 26.11 -32.15 12.08
N THR A 417 25.31 -33.13 11.68
CA THR A 417 25.63 -33.97 10.52
C THR A 417 25.24 -33.31 9.20
N ARG A 418 24.30 -32.35 9.23
CA ARG A 418 23.76 -31.69 8.05
C ARG A 418 23.12 -30.35 8.41
N ILE A 419 23.41 -29.31 7.63
CA ILE A 419 22.73 -28.02 7.68
C ILE A 419 22.12 -27.74 6.29
N ASP A 420 20.80 -27.62 6.21
CA ASP A 420 20.12 -27.16 5.01
C ASP A 420 19.81 -25.66 5.12
N TYR A 421 20.45 -24.86 4.27
CA TYR A 421 20.26 -23.40 4.22
C TYR A 421 19.36 -23.00 3.06
N PHE A 422 18.34 -22.19 3.33
CA PHE A 422 17.33 -21.77 2.35
C PHE A 422 17.35 -20.26 2.14
N GLU A 423 17.59 -19.83 0.90
CA GLU A 423 17.49 -18.42 0.48
C GLU A 423 16.77 -18.29 -0.86
N VAL A 424 15.69 -17.49 -0.89
CA VAL A 424 14.86 -17.28 -2.09
C VAL A 424 15.46 -16.19 -2.97
N ASN A 425 15.99 -15.15 -2.36
CA ASN A 425 16.57 -14.00 -3.03
C ASN A 425 17.96 -14.37 -3.57
N GLY A 426 18.01 -14.74 -4.85
CA GLY A 426 19.26 -15.11 -5.50
C GLY A 426 20.33 -14.00 -5.47
N LYS A 427 19.94 -12.73 -5.40
CA LYS A 427 20.90 -11.61 -5.30
C LYS A 427 21.48 -11.47 -3.89
N LEU A 428 20.70 -11.78 -2.86
CA LEU A 428 21.19 -11.87 -1.48
C LEU A 428 22.12 -13.07 -1.33
N LEU A 429 21.76 -14.23 -1.89
CA LEU A 429 22.61 -15.42 -1.87
C LEU A 429 23.96 -15.22 -2.59
N GLU A 430 23.97 -14.47 -3.70
CA GLU A 430 25.20 -14.06 -4.37
C GLU A 430 26.08 -13.20 -3.46
N LEU A 431 25.47 -12.27 -2.72
CA LEU A 431 26.17 -11.41 -1.76
C LEU A 431 26.78 -12.23 -0.60
N GLU A 432 26.01 -13.15 -0.03
CA GLU A 432 26.44 -14.01 1.09
C GLU A 432 27.62 -14.91 0.73
N LYS A 433 27.68 -15.39 -0.52
CA LYS A 433 28.83 -16.14 -1.03
C LYS A 433 30.06 -15.26 -1.19
N GLN A 434 29.88 -14.01 -1.62
CA GLN A 434 30.99 -13.06 -1.79
C GLN A 434 31.54 -12.56 -0.46
N SER A 435 30.71 -12.44 0.57
CA SER A 435 31.13 -12.01 1.90
C SER A 435 31.74 -13.11 2.76
N HIS A 436 31.84 -14.35 2.24
CA HIS A 436 32.26 -15.55 3.00
C HIS A 436 31.46 -15.78 4.28
N SER A 437 30.21 -15.30 4.32
CA SER A 437 29.29 -15.52 5.45
C SER A 437 28.73 -16.94 5.47
N ILE A 438 28.81 -17.63 4.34
CA ILE A 438 28.50 -19.05 4.17
C ILE A 438 29.83 -19.82 4.33
N PRO A 439 30.00 -20.61 5.41
CA PRO A 439 31.20 -21.43 5.61
C PRO A 439 31.37 -22.46 4.49
N ASP A 440 32.62 -22.72 4.11
CA ASP A 440 32.95 -23.80 3.17
C ASP A 440 33.05 -25.12 3.95
N ASP A 441 31.89 -25.74 4.19
CA ASP A 441 31.78 -27.02 4.88
C ASP A 441 30.93 -28.01 4.08
N SER A 442 31.39 -29.26 3.99
CA SER A 442 30.70 -30.34 3.30
C SER A 442 29.32 -30.67 3.87
N ILE A 443 29.05 -30.33 5.14
CA ILE A 443 27.75 -30.58 5.78
C ILE A 443 26.69 -29.53 5.41
N LEU A 444 27.10 -28.42 4.79
CA LEU A 444 26.22 -27.31 4.43
C LEU A 444 25.65 -27.48 3.02
N HIS A 445 24.32 -27.55 2.93
CA HIS A 445 23.59 -27.69 1.69
C HIS A 445 22.74 -26.46 1.41
N ILE A 446 23.10 -25.74 0.35
CA ILE A 446 22.47 -24.47 -0.01
C ILE A 446 21.34 -24.72 -1.02
N HIS A 447 20.14 -24.26 -0.69
CA HIS A 447 18.96 -24.39 -1.53
C HIS A 447 18.43 -23.02 -1.93
N ARG A 448 18.49 -22.70 -3.23
CA ARG A 448 17.88 -21.48 -3.78
C ARG A 448 16.38 -21.69 -4.01
N THR A 449 15.63 -21.88 -2.93
CA THR A 449 14.20 -22.15 -2.97
C THR A 449 13.51 -21.65 -1.72
N ASP A 450 12.20 -21.48 -1.83
CA ASP A 450 11.32 -21.20 -0.72
C ASP A 450 11.24 -22.39 0.25
N PHE A 451 11.45 -22.13 1.54
CA PHE A 451 11.43 -23.15 2.60
C PHE A 451 10.05 -23.84 2.72
N GLN A 452 8.96 -23.07 2.69
CA GLN A 452 7.60 -23.62 2.78
C GLN A 452 7.30 -24.53 1.58
N ARG A 453 7.73 -24.14 0.37
CA ARG A 453 7.65 -24.98 -0.83
C ARG A 453 8.52 -26.24 -0.71
N TRP A 454 9.71 -26.13 -0.13
CA TRP A 454 10.64 -27.26 0.05
C TRP A 454 10.03 -28.34 0.94
N ILE A 455 9.63 -27.99 2.16
CA ILE A 455 9.08 -28.93 3.16
C ILE A 455 7.74 -29.53 2.74
N SER A 456 7.04 -28.91 1.78
CA SER A 456 5.82 -29.47 1.19
C SER A 456 6.08 -30.60 0.19
N LYS A 457 7.28 -30.66 -0.40
CA LYS A 457 7.65 -31.62 -1.45
C LYS A 457 8.64 -32.68 -1.00
N HIS A 458 9.47 -32.35 -0.03
CA HIS A 458 10.55 -33.21 0.46
C HIS A 458 10.31 -33.47 1.95
N PRO A 459 9.66 -34.59 2.31
CA PRO A 459 9.54 -34.97 3.71
C PRO A 459 10.93 -35.20 4.30
N PHE A 460 11.32 -34.36 5.25
CA PHE A 460 12.60 -34.41 5.96
C PHE A 460 12.35 -34.41 7.48
N ARG A 461 13.36 -34.66 8.32
CA ARG A 461 13.20 -34.61 9.79
C ARG A 461 14.29 -33.77 10.42
N TYR A 462 14.00 -32.50 10.64
CA TYR A 462 14.93 -31.58 11.30
C TYR A 462 14.82 -31.67 12.82
N ASP A 463 15.95 -31.57 13.50
CA ASP A 463 16.05 -31.45 14.96
C ASP A 463 16.02 -29.99 15.42
N GLY A 464 16.51 -29.08 14.57
CA GLY A 464 16.43 -27.63 14.77
C GLY A 464 16.00 -26.91 13.50
N VAL A 465 15.03 -26.00 13.62
CA VAL A 465 14.62 -25.12 12.52
C VAL A 465 14.72 -23.68 12.99
N ILE A 466 15.57 -22.88 12.33
CA ILE A 466 15.79 -21.47 12.66
C ILE A 466 15.23 -20.63 11.53
N LEU A 467 14.20 -19.83 11.82
CA LEU A 467 13.61 -18.90 10.87
C LEU A 467 14.18 -17.50 11.08
N ASN A 468 14.97 -16.97 10.14
CA ASN A 468 15.43 -15.58 10.17
C ASN A 468 14.63 -14.75 9.16
N ILE A 469 13.35 -14.62 9.45
CA ILE A 469 12.35 -13.97 8.59
C ILE A 469 11.78 -12.72 9.28
N PRO A 470 11.27 -11.73 8.54
CA PRO A 470 10.63 -10.59 9.16
C PRO A 470 9.33 -10.99 9.89
N PRO A 471 8.93 -10.23 10.93
CA PRO A 471 7.61 -10.35 11.57
C PRO A 471 6.45 -10.26 10.56
N PRO A 472 5.20 -10.64 10.94
CA PRO A 472 4.05 -10.72 10.02
C PRO A 472 3.46 -9.35 9.64
N GLU A 473 4.28 -8.45 9.09
CA GLU A 473 3.95 -7.07 8.72
C GLU A 473 3.28 -6.94 7.35
N THR A 474 3.46 -7.93 6.48
CA THR A 474 2.84 -8.01 5.16
C THR A 474 2.19 -9.38 4.97
N PRO A 475 1.23 -9.53 4.05
CA PRO A 475 0.69 -10.85 3.69
C PRO A 475 1.79 -11.85 3.33
N SER A 476 2.85 -11.40 2.63
CA SER A 476 4.00 -12.25 2.28
C SER A 476 4.80 -12.73 3.48
N ALA A 477 5.06 -11.87 4.48
CA ALA A 477 5.76 -12.28 5.69
C ALA A 477 4.87 -13.18 6.58
N SER A 478 3.58 -12.83 6.66
CA SER A 478 2.58 -13.55 7.46
C SER A 478 2.40 -15.01 7.07
N ARG A 479 2.81 -15.44 5.86
CA ARG A 479 2.70 -16.84 5.40
C ARG A 479 3.41 -17.84 6.33
N TYR A 480 4.52 -17.42 6.94
CA TYR A 480 5.31 -18.21 7.88
C TYR A 480 4.71 -18.26 9.30
N TYR A 481 3.56 -17.61 9.50
CA TYR A 481 2.86 -17.56 10.78
C TYR A 481 1.47 -18.20 10.66
N THR A 482 1.21 -18.96 9.59
CA THR A 482 -0.10 -19.57 9.31
C THR A 482 -0.21 -20.98 9.88
N ARG A 483 -1.43 -21.41 10.20
CA ARG A 483 -1.72 -22.81 10.58
C ARG A 483 -1.24 -23.81 9.51
N GLU A 484 -1.34 -23.45 8.22
CA GLU A 484 -0.91 -24.30 7.12
C GLU A 484 0.61 -24.50 7.12
N PHE A 485 1.37 -23.46 7.48
CA PHE A 485 2.81 -23.54 7.62
C PHE A 485 3.23 -24.37 8.83
N PHE A 486 2.63 -24.13 10.00
CA PHE A 486 2.97 -24.90 11.21
C PHE A 486 2.62 -26.38 11.10
N HIS A 487 1.52 -26.73 10.43
CA HIS A 487 1.21 -28.12 10.08
C HIS A 487 2.32 -28.78 9.24
N ASN A 488 2.84 -28.05 8.25
CA ASN A 488 3.89 -28.55 7.38
C ASN A 488 5.24 -28.65 8.10
N ILE A 489 5.59 -27.69 8.97
CA ILE A 489 6.78 -27.80 9.82
C ILE A 489 6.64 -29.03 10.71
N ARG A 490 5.53 -29.21 11.42
CA ARG A 490 5.37 -30.31 12.37
C ARG A 490 5.57 -31.67 11.69
N LYS A 491 5.11 -31.84 10.45
CA LYS A 491 5.34 -33.06 9.65
C LYS A 491 6.80 -33.30 9.28
N ASN A 492 7.62 -32.25 9.23
CA ASN A 492 9.02 -32.27 8.84
C ASN A 492 10.00 -32.09 10.02
N LEU A 493 9.48 -32.14 11.24
CA LEU A 493 10.24 -31.98 12.47
C LEU A 493 10.38 -33.35 13.16
N SER A 494 11.55 -33.65 13.71
CA SER A 494 11.71 -34.82 14.58
C SER A 494 10.83 -34.69 15.83
N ASP A 495 10.61 -35.78 16.57
CA ASP A 495 9.72 -35.74 17.72
C ASP A 495 10.27 -34.85 18.86
N SER A 496 11.59 -34.82 18.98
CA SER A 496 12.32 -33.86 19.80
C SER A 496 12.63 -32.55 19.09
N GLY A 497 12.28 -32.34 17.82
CA GLY A 497 12.75 -31.14 17.12
C GLY A 497 12.17 -29.84 17.70
N VAL A 498 12.92 -28.76 17.51
CA VAL A 498 12.58 -27.42 18.01
C VAL A 498 12.65 -26.39 16.89
N VAL A 499 11.77 -25.40 16.96
CA VAL A 499 11.67 -24.33 15.94
C VAL A 499 11.78 -22.99 16.64
N ALA A 500 12.65 -22.10 16.15
CA ALA A 500 12.64 -20.68 16.50
C ALA A 500 11.93 -19.86 15.45
N ILE A 501 11.01 -19.02 15.93
CA ILE A 501 10.21 -18.10 15.13
C ILE A 501 10.43 -16.69 15.69
N PRO A 502 10.90 -15.74 14.89
CA PRO A 502 11.11 -14.37 15.34
C PRO A 502 9.76 -13.68 15.48
N LEU A 503 9.61 -12.91 16.55
CA LEU A 503 8.46 -12.07 16.85
C LEU A 503 8.87 -10.59 16.86
N LEU A 504 7.88 -9.72 16.97
CA LEU A 504 8.10 -8.28 17.10
C LEU A 504 8.74 -7.98 18.47
N SER A 505 9.98 -7.49 18.51
CA SER A 505 10.68 -7.18 19.78
C SER A 505 9.84 -6.31 20.72
N THR A 506 9.67 -6.77 21.95
CA THR A 506 8.98 -6.03 23.03
C THR A 506 9.89 -5.73 24.22
N VAL A 507 11.22 -5.77 24.01
CA VAL A 507 12.26 -5.70 25.06
C VAL A 507 11.98 -4.64 26.13
N ASN A 508 11.40 -3.49 25.78
CA ASN A 508 11.13 -2.42 26.74
C ASN A 508 9.64 -2.22 27.10
N TYR A 509 8.69 -2.78 26.33
CA TYR A 509 7.26 -2.55 26.58
C TYR A 509 6.34 -3.55 25.84
N LEU A 510 5.53 -4.28 26.61
CA LEU A 510 4.43 -5.11 26.12
C LEU A 510 3.17 -4.28 25.95
N GLU A 511 2.88 -3.90 24.72
CA GLU A 511 1.67 -3.15 24.39
C GLU A 511 0.48 -4.11 24.13
N PRO A 512 -0.76 -3.77 24.53
CA PRO A 512 -1.92 -4.67 24.38
C PRO A 512 -2.20 -5.22 22.96
N THR A 513 -2.00 -4.44 21.90
CA THR A 513 -2.12 -4.95 20.51
C THR A 513 -1.01 -5.93 20.15
N THR A 514 0.18 -5.79 20.75
CA THR A 514 1.26 -6.79 20.62
C THR A 514 0.94 -8.06 21.39
N VAL A 515 0.34 -7.95 22.58
CA VAL A 515 -0.18 -9.12 23.32
C VAL A 515 -1.22 -9.88 22.48
N HIS A 516 -2.16 -9.18 21.82
CA HIS A 516 -3.11 -9.84 20.93
C HIS A 516 -2.47 -10.50 19.70
N LEU A 517 -1.41 -9.89 19.14
CA LEU A 517 -0.61 -10.53 18.10
C LEU A 517 -0.03 -11.85 18.63
N TYR A 518 0.60 -11.84 19.82
CA TYR A 518 1.20 -13.03 20.41
C TYR A 518 0.15 -14.10 20.70
N GLN A 519 -0.96 -13.73 21.34
CA GLN A 519 -2.09 -14.65 21.60
C GLN A 519 -2.59 -15.32 20.31
N THR A 520 -2.71 -14.57 19.22
CA THR A 520 -3.11 -15.09 17.91
C THR A 520 -2.08 -16.09 17.37
N LEU A 521 -0.79 -15.78 17.49
CA LEU A 521 0.28 -16.69 17.07
C LEU A 521 0.31 -17.97 17.92
N ILE A 522 0.18 -17.84 19.24
CA ILE A 522 0.09 -18.97 20.18
C ILE A 522 -1.12 -19.87 19.86
N ALA A 523 -2.31 -19.29 19.66
CA ALA A 523 -3.49 -20.04 19.24
C ALA A 523 -3.30 -20.78 17.90
N THR A 524 -2.44 -20.26 17.01
CA THR A 524 -2.15 -20.87 15.72
C THR A 524 -1.17 -22.05 15.83
N ILE A 525 -0.27 -22.07 16.82
CA ILE A 525 0.72 -23.14 17.03
C ILE A 525 0.22 -24.27 17.94
N GLN A 526 -0.63 -23.96 18.93
CA GLN A 526 -1.10 -24.92 19.95
C GLN A 526 -1.68 -26.22 19.38
N PRO A 527 -2.40 -26.23 18.23
CA PRO A 527 -2.88 -27.49 17.64
C PRO A 527 -1.77 -28.44 17.15
N TYR A 528 -0.54 -27.94 16.98
CA TYR A 528 0.57 -28.67 16.36
C TYR A 528 1.74 -28.97 17.31
N PHE A 529 1.89 -28.18 18.38
CA PHE A 529 2.98 -28.27 19.34
C PHE A 529 2.46 -28.26 20.77
N ARG A 530 3.01 -29.14 21.63
CA ARG A 530 2.61 -29.25 23.04
C ARG A 530 3.18 -28.14 23.91
N ASN A 531 4.41 -27.71 23.63
CA ASN A 531 5.15 -26.73 24.43
C ASN A 531 5.54 -25.55 23.55
N TRP A 532 5.51 -24.36 24.16
CA TRP A 532 5.97 -23.12 23.56
C TRP A 532 6.58 -22.22 24.63
N LEU A 533 7.51 -21.35 24.23
CA LEU A 533 8.20 -20.42 25.11
C LEU A 533 8.54 -19.14 24.34
N ILE A 534 8.39 -17.96 24.93
CA ILE A 534 8.79 -16.69 24.32
C ILE A 534 9.98 -16.14 25.10
N LEU A 535 11.12 -16.02 24.43
CA LEU A 535 12.35 -15.46 25.00
C LEU A 535 12.58 -14.04 24.46
N PRO A 536 12.66 -13.01 25.31
CA PRO A 536 12.97 -11.65 24.85
C PRO A 536 14.42 -11.55 24.36
N GLY A 537 14.65 -10.67 23.39
CA GLY A 537 15.96 -10.44 22.78
C GLY A 537 15.90 -9.30 21.78
N ASN A 538 16.93 -9.14 20.94
CA ASN A 538 16.89 -8.18 19.83
C ASN A 538 15.62 -8.34 18.98
N TYR A 539 15.23 -9.59 18.78
CA TYR A 539 13.87 -9.99 18.46
C TYR A 539 13.39 -10.90 19.58
N ASP A 540 12.11 -10.81 19.94
CA ASP A 540 11.54 -11.83 20.80
C ASP A 540 11.50 -13.14 19.99
N ILE A 541 11.97 -14.24 20.55
CA ILE A 541 12.04 -15.54 19.87
C ILE A 541 11.01 -16.48 20.49
N LEU A 542 10.06 -16.92 19.67
CA LEU A 542 9.12 -17.98 20.01
C LEU A 542 9.73 -19.34 19.67
N LEU A 543 10.00 -20.11 20.72
CA LEU A 543 10.40 -21.52 20.63
C LEU A 543 9.16 -22.41 20.69
N VAL A 544 9.07 -23.40 19.81
CA VAL A 544 8.00 -24.41 19.82
C VAL A 544 8.55 -25.83 19.66
N SER A 545 7.95 -26.79 20.38
CA SER A 545 8.39 -28.18 20.44
C SER A 545 7.30 -29.10 21.02
N ASN A 546 7.40 -30.41 20.78
CA ASN A 546 6.59 -31.41 21.50
C ASN A 546 7.21 -31.90 22.81
N GLU A 547 8.53 -31.80 22.91
CA GLU A 547 9.30 -32.01 24.14
C GLU A 547 9.40 -30.73 24.95
N GLN A 548 9.84 -30.84 26.20
CA GLN A 548 10.03 -29.72 27.11
C GLN A 548 11.00 -28.67 26.52
N ILE A 549 10.72 -27.41 26.82
CA ILE A 549 11.51 -26.24 26.44
C ILE A 549 12.00 -25.57 27.72
N HIS A 550 13.24 -25.11 27.69
CA HIS A 550 13.97 -24.56 28.83
C HIS A 550 14.25 -23.08 28.61
N ALA A 551 13.94 -22.25 29.61
CA ALA A 551 14.21 -20.80 29.59
C ALA A 551 15.64 -20.46 30.05
N ASN A 552 16.29 -21.37 30.78
CA ASN A 552 17.66 -21.24 31.26
C ASN A 552 18.68 -21.55 30.16
N ILE A 553 18.77 -20.63 29.18
CA ILE A 553 19.62 -20.77 28.00
C ILE A 553 21.12 -20.77 28.35
N LEU A 554 21.55 -19.91 29.26
CA LEU A 554 22.96 -19.77 29.60
C LEU A 554 23.48 -21.05 30.24
N THR A 555 22.76 -21.58 31.23
CA THR A 555 23.07 -22.86 31.88
C THR A 555 23.18 -23.99 30.86
N ARG A 556 22.26 -24.06 29.90
CA ARG A 556 22.26 -25.09 28.84
C ARG A 556 23.45 -24.97 27.89
N ILE A 557 23.83 -23.76 27.51
CA ILE A 557 24.99 -23.51 26.65
C ILE A 557 26.29 -23.92 27.37
N GLU A 558 26.41 -23.64 28.66
CA GLU A 558 27.55 -24.03 29.49
C GLU A 558 27.66 -25.56 29.64
N ASP A 559 26.53 -26.24 29.91
CA ASP A 559 26.46 -27.71 30.00
C ASP A 559 26.90 -28.39 28.69
N LEU A 560 26.61 -27.77 27.54
CA LEU A 560 27.01 -28.26 26.22
C LEU A 560 28.43 -27.84 25.81
N GLY A 561 29.12 -27.03 26.63
CA GLY A 561 30.46 -26.54 26.35
C GLY A 561 30.53 -25.59 25.14
N ILE A 562 29.44 -24.86 24.85
CA ILE A 562 29.36 -23.95 23.70
C ILE A 562 29.89 -22.57 24.09
N MET A 563 30.88 -22.07 23.36
CA MET A 563 31.46 -20.75 23.59
C MET A 563 30.66 -19.66 22.86
N THR A 564 30.22 -18.63 23.59
CA THR A 564 29.45 -17.48 23.06
C THR A 564 30.14 -16.15 23.38
N ASN A 565 30.03 -15.16 22.48
CA ASN A 565 30.61 -13.82 22.65
C ASN A 565 29.61 -12.78 23.14
N TYR A 566 28.31 -13.04 23.01
CA TYR A 566 27.22 -12.16 23.45
C TYR A 566 26.42 -12.75 24.61
N ILE A 567 25.87 -13.95 24.45
CA ILE A 567 24.93 -14.51 25.45
C ILE A 567 25.57 -14.61 26.84
N ALA A 568 26.75 -15.22 26.95
CA ALA A 568 27.43 -15.41 28.23
C ALA A 568 27.83 -14.11 28.96
N TYR A 569 27.89 -12.97 28.26
CA TYR A 569 28.41 -11.73 28.83
C TYR A 569 27.36 -10.63 28.98
N PHE A 570 26.27 -10.67 28.20
CA PHE A 570 25.31 -9.58 28.11
C PHE A 570 23.87 -10.00 28.44
N ILE A 571 23.57 -11.29 28.53
CA ILE A 571 22.22 -11.77 28.88
C ILE A 571 22.19 -12.16 30.35
N ASP A 572 21.25 -11.57 31.09
CA ASP A 572 20.89 -12.01 32.44
C ASP A 572 19.84 -13.13 32.34
N GLU A 573 20.25 -14.36 32.68
CA GLU A 573 19.36 -15.52 32.63
C GLU A 573 18.15 -15.39 33.57
N THR A 574 18.31 -14.74 34.73
CA THR A 574 17.21 -14.60 35.70
C THR A 574 16.14 -13.65 35.16
N ASP A 575 16.55 -12.54 34.54
CA ASP A 575 15.63 -11.63 33.85
C ASP A 575 14.95 -12.31 32.67
N LEU A 576 15.72 -13.02 31.84
CA LEU A 576 15.20 -13.75 30.68
C LEU A 576 14.10 -14.75 31.08
N VAL A 577 14.34 -15.55 32.12
CA VAL A 577 13.37 -16.53 32.66
C VAL A 577 12.14 -15.82 33.22
N THR A 578 12.33 -14.78 34.03
CA THR A 578 11.23 -14.03 34.65
C THR A 578 10.30 -13.45 33.59
N ARG A 579 10.86 -12.75 32.60
CA ARG A 579 10.10 -12.16 31.50
C ARG A 579 9.43 -13.21 30.62
N SER A 580 10.07 -14.35 30.41
CA SER A 580 9.46 -15.46 29.69
C SER A 580 8.20 -15.97 30.39
N HIS A 581 8.19 -15.99 31.74
CA HIS A 581 6.99 -16.34 32.51
C HIS A 581 5.92 -15.26 32.44
N GLU A 582 6.30 -13.98 32.51
CA GLU A 582 5.36 -12.86 32.34
C GLU A 582 4.66 -12.91 30.98
N TYR A 583 5.38 -13.21 29.88
CA TYR A 583 4.75 -13.43 28.58
C TYR A 583 3.72 -14.55 28.63
N ALA A 584 4.05 -15.66 29.29
CA ALA A 584 3.17 -16.82 29.36
C ALA A 584 1.87 -16.53 30.10
N GLU A 585 1.93 -15.76 31.20
CA GLU A 585 0.75 -15.36 31.98
C GLU A 585 -0.23 -14.48 31.20
N LEU A 586 0.26 -13.73 30.21
CA LEU A 586 -0.56 -12.86 29.35
C LEU A 586 -1.26 -13.61 28.21
N MET A 587 -0.90 -14.87 27.94
CA MET A 587 -1.50 -15.66 26.86
C MET A 587 -2.81 -16.29 27.31
N THR A 588 -3.92 -15.86 26.70
CA THR A 588 -5.27 -16.36 26.98
C THR A 588 -5.81 -17.21 25.85
N ASP A 589 -6.62 -18.21 26.19
CA ASP A 589 -7.34 -19.02 25.20
C ASP A 589 -8.42 -18.22 24.46
N GLY A 590 -8.75 -18.64 23.23
CA GLY A 590 -9.84 -18.07 22.43
C GLY A 590 -9.45 -16.99 21.41
N ALA A 591 -8.16 -16.75 21.20
CA ALA A 591 -7.68 -15.91 20.11
C ALA A 591 -7.95 -16.56 18.73
N GLN A 592 -8.07 -15.73 17.69
CA GLN A 592 -8.25 -16.21 16.33
C GLN A 592 -6.96 -16.80 15.77
N MET A 593 -7.04 -17.86 14.96
CA MET A 593 -5.90 -18.45 14.29
C MET A 593 -5.56 -17.72 13.00
N VAL A 594 -4.27 -17.59 12.70
CA VAL A 594 -3.78 -17.07 11.42
C VAL A 594 -3.87 -18.17 10.35
N SER A 595 -4.40 -17.83 9.18
CA SER A 595 -4.42 -18.72 8.02
C SER A 595 -4.13 -17.97 6.73
N VAL A 596 -3.81 -18.70 5.67
CA VAL A 596 -3.58 -18.09 4.34
C VAL A 596 -4.75 -17.22 3.88
N ASN A 597 -5.99 -17.63 4.18
CA ASN A 597 -7.21 -16.92 3.79
C ASN A 597 -7.64 -15.83 4.80
N HIS A 598 -6.98 -15.75 5.96
CA HIS A 598 -7.24 -14.76 7.00
C HIS A 598 -5.91 -14.38 7.69
N PRO A 599 -5.10 -13.50 7.07
CA PRO A 599 -3.81 -13.08 7.61
C PRO A 599 -3.98 -12.04 8.73
N ILE A 600 -4.72 -12.39 9.79
CA ILE A 600 -5.10 -11.46 10.86
C ILE A 600 -3.90 -10.89 11.64
N ALA A 601 -2.76 -11.60 11.65
CA ALA A 601 -1.52 -11.10 12.22
C ALA A 601 -1.09 -9.75 11.61
N VAL A 602 -1.36 -9.55 10.30
CA VAL A 602 -1.08 -8.29 9.60
C VAL A 602 -1.93 -7.14 10.15
N SER A 603 -3.18 -7.41 10.57
CA SER A 603 -4.03 -6.41 11.22
C SER A 603 -3.51 -5.99 12.58
N TYR A 604 -3.07 -6.94 13.42
CA TYR A 604 -2.51 -6.60 14.72
C TYR A 604 -1.19 -5.84 14.59
N PHE A 605 -0.31 -6.26 13.69
CA PHE A 605 0.92 -5.53 13.39
C PHE A 605 0.62 -4.11 12.89
N THR A 606 -0.35 -3.97 11.98
CA THR A 606 -0.85 -2.67 11.51
C THR A 606 -1.37 -1.82 12.67
N GLY A 607 -2.12 -2.42 13.60
CA GLY A 607 -2.65 -1.76 14.80
C GLY A 607 -1.55 -1.25 15.72
N PHE A 608 -0.55 -2.08 16.00
CA PHE A 608 0.65 -1.70 16.74
C PHE A 608 1.36 -0.51 16.09
N TRP A 609 1.60 -0.61 14.78
CA TRP A 609 2.31 0.41 14.03
C TRP A 609 1.53 1.73 13.95
N LEU A 610 0.21 1.69 13.74
CA LEU A 610 -0.65 2.87 13.82
C LEU A 610 -0.56 3.54 15.20
N LYS A 611 -0.60 2.73 16.28
CA LYS A 611 -0.57 3.24 17.66
C LYS A 611 0.78 3.87 17.99
N LYS A 612 1.89 3.28 17.54
CA LYS A 612 3.24 3.87 17.61
C LYS A 612 3.29 5.29 17.02
N HIS A 613 2.46 5.57 16.01
CA HIS A 613 2.33 6.87 15.37
C HIS A 613 1.08 7.68 15.81
N GLY A 614 0.46 7.33 16.94
CA GLY A 614 -0.63 8.11 17.54
C GLY A 614 -2.01 7.91 16.92
N LEU A 615 -2.22 6.84 16.14
CA LEU A 615 -3.52 6.48 15.55
C LEU A 615 -4.03 5.14 16.07
N SER A 616 -5.32 5.04 16.38
CA SER A 616 -5.94 3.74 16.62
C SER A 616 -6.41 3.11 15.32
N TYR A 617 -6.46 1.77 15.28
CA TYR A 617 -6.92 1.01 14.12
C TYR A 617 -8.36 1.39 13.69
N ILE A 618 -9.26 1.58 14.67
CA ILE A 618 -10.65 1.97 14.44
C ILE A 618 -10.76 3.39 13.87
N LEU A 619 -9.99 4.33 14.42
CA LEU A 619 -9.95 5.72 13.96
C LEU A 619 -9.44 5.79 12.52
N PHE A 620 -8.38 5.05 12.21
CA PHE A 620 -7.86 4.96 10.86
C PHE A 620 -8.90 4.38 9.89
N GLY A 621 -9.55 3.25 10.23
CA GLY A 621 -10.65 2.69 9.44
C GLY A 621 -11.81 3.69 9.23
N THR A 622 -12.13 4.48 10.25
CA THR A 622 -13.15 5.54 10.16
C THR A 622 -12.74 6.63 9.17
N ILE A 623 -11.47 7.07 9.18
CA ILE A 623 -10.94 8.05 8.20
C ILE A 623 -11.06 7.50 6.77
N LEU A 624 -10.67 6.25 6.53
CA LEU A 624 -10.79 5.63 5.21
C LEU A 624 -12.25 5.54 4.77
N PHE A 625 -13.16 5.18 5.66
CA PHE A 625 -14.59 5.15 5.37
C PHE A 625 -15.16 6.55 5.05
N VAL A 626 -14.76 7.58 5.80
CA VAL A 626 -15.12 8.98 5.52
C VAL A 626 -14.65 9.40 4.14
N ILE A 627 -13.40 9.09 3.78
CA ILE A 627 -12.86 9.39 2.44
C ILE A 627 -13.67 8.65 1.37
N PHE A 628 -14.02 7.38 1.58
CA PHE A 628 -14.87 6.63 0.65
C PHE A 628 -16.24 7.29 0.43
N ILE A 629 -16.91 7.70 1.51
CA ILE A 629 -18.19 8.43 1.46
C ILE A 629 -18.02 9.81 0.79
N PHE A 630 -16.88 10.47 0.99
CA PHE A 630 -16.54 11.70 0.31
C PHE A 630 -16.37 11.48 -1.19
N LEU A 631 -15.68 10.42 -1.64
CA LEU A 631 -15.47 10.13 -3.06
C LEU A 631 -16.77 9.84 -3.82
N ILE A 632 -17.65 8.99 -3.26
CA ILE A 632 -18.94 8.65 -3.89
C ILE A 632 -19.85 9.88 -4.07
N SER A 633 -19.72 10.88 -3.19
CA SER A 633 -20.53 12.12 -3.26
C SER A 633 -20.28 12.96 -4.53
N PHE A 634 -19.08 12.86 -5.12
CA PHE A 634 -18.70 13.55 -6.35
C PHE A 634 -19.26 12.90 -7.61
N VAL A 635 -19.89 11.72 -7.45
CA VAL A 635 -20.43 10.90 -8.51
C VAL A 635 -21.97 10.90 -8.46
N ARG A 636 -22.60 11.10 -9.61
CA ARG A 636 -24.06 11.29 -9.74
C ARG A 636 -24.62 10.55 -10.94
N GLY A 637 -25.92 10.29 -10.88
CA GLY A 637 -26.67 9.66 -11.97
C GLY A 637 -26.06 8.32 -12.34
N ILE A 638 -26.02 8.06 -13.65
CA ILE A 638 -25.51 6.82 -14.23
C ILE A 638 -24.02 6.59 -13.98
N SER A 639 -23.22 7.65 -13.73
CA SER A 639 -21.80 7.48 -13.37
C SER A 639 -21.60 6.76 -12.03
N ARG A 640 -22.61 6.68 -11.16
CA ARG A 640 -22.50 5.87 -9.92
C ARG A 640 -22.37 4.38 -10.20
N SER A 641 -22.97 3.92 -11.30
CA SER A 641 -22.77 2.56 -11.79
C SER A 641 -21.32 2.31 -12.17
N MET A 642 -20.64 3.31 -12.76
CA MET A 642 -19.20 3.22 -13.04
C MET A 642 -18.37 3.21 -11.75
N PHE A 643 -18.73 4.00 -10.74
CA PHE A 643 -18.07 3.97 -9.43
C PHE A 643 -18.16 2.58 -8.79
N ALA A 644 -19.34 1.93 -8.84
CA ALA A 644 -19.50 0.57 -8.33
C ALA A 644 -18.67 -0.45 -9.12
N ALA A 645 -18.60 -0.30 -10.44
CA ALA A 645 -17.77 -1.14 -11.30
C ALA A 645 -16.28 -1.00 -10.97
N GLY A 646 -15.75 0.24 -10.92
CA GLY A 646 -14.35 0.49 -10.56
C GLY A 646 -14.01 -0.01 -9.16
N PHE A 647 -14.89 0.22 -8.17
CA PHE A 647 -14.73 -0.30 -6.81
C PHE A 647 -14.58 -1.82 -6.76
N THR A 648 -15.43 -2.54 -7.49
CA THR A 648 -15.36 -4.00 -7.55
C THR A 648 -14.17 -4.48 -8.37
N ALA A 649 -13.86 -3.84 -9.49
CA ALA A 649 -12.74 -4.21 -10.36
C ALA A 649 -11.40 -4.12 -9.63
N SER A 650 -11.12 -3.01 -8.95
CA SER A 650 -9.88 -2.84 -8.18
C SER A 650 -9.78 -3.85 -7.03
N THR A 651 -10.91 -4.19 -6.44
CA THR A 651 -10.97 -5.15 -5.34
C THR A 651 -10.67 -6.57 -5.81
N MET A 652 -11.22 -6.94 -6.96
CA MET A 652 -10.97 -8.22 -7.61
C MET A 652 -9.50 -8.39 -8.04
N GLU A 653 -8.76 -7.29 -8.19
CA GLU A 653 -7.32 -7.29 -8.45
C GLU A 653 -6.48 -7.45 -7.17
N ILE A 654 -6.92 -6.83 -6.08
CA ILE A 654 -6.19 -6.82 -4.81
C ILE A 654 -6.30 -8.13 -4.04
N ILE A 655 -7.48 -8.77 -4.05
CA ILE A 655 -7.68 -10.02 -3.32
C ILE A 655 -6.73 -11.13 -3.80
N PRO A 656 -6.58 -11.39 -5.11
CA PRO A 656 -5.62 -12.36 -5.61
C PRO A 656 -4.18 -11.97 -5.29
N LEU A 657 -3.86 -10.68 -5.33
CA LEU A 657 -2.53 -10.18 -4.97
C LEU A 657 -2.21 -10.51 -3.51
N VAL A 658 -3.14 -10.27 -2.58
CA VAL A 658 -2.96 -10.62 -1.16
C VAL A 658 -2.86 -12.14 -0.98
N LEU A 659 -3.72 -12.92 -1.64
CA LEU A 659 -3.70 -14.38 -1.56
C LEU A 659 -2.40 -14.98 -2.06
N ILE A 660 -1.93 -14.53 -3.23
CA ILE A 660 -0.69 -15.04 -3.80
C ILE A 660 0.48 -14.67 -2.91
N GLN A 661 0.48 -13.48 -2.30
CA GLN A 661 1.50 -13.11 -1.31
C GLN A 661 1.43 -14.01 -0.07
N SER A 662 0.25 -14.21 0.51
CA SER A 662 0.05 -15.07 1.69
C SER A 662 0.36 -16.56 1.43
N ALA A 663 0.27 -17.02 0.19
CA ALA A 663 0.48 -18.43 -0.16
C ALA A 663 1.87 -18.72 -0.74
N PHE A 664 2.41 -17.82 -1.56
CA PHE A 664 3.60 -18.05 -2.38
C PHE A 664 4.70 -17.01 -2.18
N GLY A 665 4.44 -15.95 -1.40
CA GLY A 665 5.38 -14.86 -1.12
C GLY A 665 5.32 -13.72 -2.15
N TYR A 666 6.12 -12.69 -1.90
CA TYR A 666 6.12 -11.46 -2.66
C TYR A 666 6.96 -11.54 -3.94
N SER A 667 6.43 -11.02 -5.05
CA SER A 667 7.19 -10.80 -6.27
C SER A 667 6.69 -9.54 -6.99
N TYR A 668 7.55 -8.52 -7.14
CA TYR A 668 7.22 -7.31 -7.90
C TYR A 668 6.79 -7.62 -9.35
N TYR A 669 7.32 -8.71 -9.92
CA TYR A 669 6.96 -9.19 -11.25
C TYR A 669 5.47 -9.55 -11.37
N LEU A 670 4.92 -10.22 -10.35
CA LEU A 670 3.54 -10.67 -10.39
C LEU A 670 2.56 -9.50 -10.36
N ILE A 671 2.85 -8.45 -9.60
CA ILE A 671 2.07 -7.21 -9.59
C ILE A 671 1.99 -6.62 -11.00
N GLY A 672 3.13 -6.58 -11.70
CA GLY A 672 3.19 -6.13 -13.08
C GLY A 672 2.38 -6.99 -14.06
N ILE A 673 2.38 -8.32 -13.92
CA ILE A 673 1.52 -9.22 -14.71
C ILE A 673 0.04 -8.96 -14.44
N ILE A 674 -0.34 -8.82 -13.16
CA ILE A 674 -1.74 -8.60 -12.74
C ILE A 674 -2.27 -7.31 -13.39
N PHE A 675 -1.55 -6.20 -13.26
CA PHE A 675 -1.92 -4.94 -13.92
C PHE A 675 -1.96 -5.09 -15.44
N THR A 676 -1.01 -5.80 -16.03
CA THR A 676 -0.95 -6.03 -17.48
C THR A 676 -2.20 -6.78 -17.97
N LEU A 677 -2.61 -7.86 -17.29
CA LEU A 677 -3.78 -8.65 -17.67
C LEU A 677 -5.08 -7.88 -17.47
N PHE A 678 -5.19 -7.12 -16.37
CA PHE A 678 -6.31 -6.22 -16.14
C PHE A 678 -6.44 -5.19 -17.27
N MET A 679 -5.34 -4.52 -17.63
CA MET A 679 -5.29 -3.53 -18.72
C MET A 679 -5.57 -4.16 -20.09
N ALA A 680 -5.17 -5.42 -20.31
CA ALA A 680 -5.50 -6.16 -21.53
C ALA A 680 -7.02 -6.39 -21.64
N GLY A 681 -7.63 -6.88 -20.56
CA GLY A 681 -9.08 -7.04 -20.46
C GLY A 681 -9.79 -5.71 -20.74
N LEU A 682 -9.39 -4.66 -20.03
CA LEU A 682 -9.97 -3.31 -20.13
C LEU A 682 -9.87 -2.74 -21.55
N THR A 683 -8.70 -2.87 -22.19
CA THR A 683 -8.46 -2.45 -23.58
C THR A 683 -9.42 -3.13 -24.55
N LEU A 684 -9.61 -4.45 -24.42
CA LEU A 684 -10.52 -5.24 -25.26
C LEU A 684 -11.98 -4.92 -24.98
N GLY A 685 -12.34 -4.78 -23.70
CA GLY A 685 -13.69 -4.43 -23.25
C GLY A 685 -14.15 -3.07 -23.78
N ALA A 686 -13.31 -2.04 -23.65
CA ALA A 686 -13.61 -0.68 -24.09
C ALA A 686 -13.68 -0.51 -25.62
N ARG A 687 -13.12 -1.48 -26.36
CA ARG A 687 -13.17 -1.52 -27.84
C ARG A 687 -14.39 -2.28 -28.37
N TRP A 688 -15.06 -3.05 -27.53
CA TRP A 688 -16.13 -3.96 -27.96
C TRP A 688 -17.39 -3.18 -28.33
N LYS A 689 -17.83 -3.26 -29.60
CA LYS A 689 -19.03 -2.53 -30.04
C LYS A 689 -20.27 -2.95 -29.24
N ILE A 690 -21.00 -1.95 -28.76
CA ILE A 690 -22.22 -2.15 -28.00
C ILE A 690 -23.40 -2.32 -28.96
N VAL A 691 -24.23 -3.32 -28.70
CA VAL A 691 -25.52 -3.51 -29.38
C VAL A 691 -26.55 -2.64 -28.66
N GLU A 692 -27.42 -1.95 -29.40
CA GLU A 692 -28.25 -0.81 -28.95
C GLU A 692 -29.23 -1.09 -27.78
N GLU A 693 -29.33 -2.32 -27.27
CA GLU A 693 -30.27 -2.71 -26.20
C GLU A 693 -29.63 -3.19 -24.89
N THR A 694 -28.30 -3.08 -24.71
CA THR A 694 -27.69 -3.59 -23.48
C THR A 694 -27.91 -2.67 -22.28
N GLU A 695 -28.60 -3.17 -21.25
CA GLU A 695 -28.78 -2.46 -19.98
C GLU A 695 -27.52 -2.48 -19.09
N VAL A 696 -27.27 -1.36 -18.40
CA VAL A 696 -26.24 -1.22 -17.35
C VAL A 696 -26.49 -2.21 -16.20
N SER A 697 -27.76 -2.52 -15.91
CA SER A 697 -28.18 -3.48 -14.88
C SER A 697 -27.59 -4.88 -15.10
N ARG A 698 -27.56 -5.36 -16.35
CA ARG A 698 -27.04 -6.70 -16.72
C ARG A 698 -25.54 -6.82 -16.45
N HIS A 699 -24.79 -5.74 -16.65
CA HIS A 699 -23.35 -5.73 -16.40
C HIS A 699 -23.02 -5.81 -14.90
N HIS A 700 -23.85 -5.22 -14.03
CA HIS A 700 -23.72 -5.40 -12.59
C HIS A 700 -23.98 -6.85 -12.12
N ILE A 701 -24.87 -7.58 -12.79
CA ILE A 701 -25.06 -9.01 -12.54
C ILE A 701 -23.77 -9.78 -12.83
N TRP A 702 -23.09 -9.48 -13.94
CA TRP A 702 -21.80 -10.08 -14.25
C TRP A 702 -20.71 -9.75 -13.22
N PHE A 703 -20.65 -8.53 -12.68
CA PHE A 703 -19.75 -8.19 -11.58
C PHE A 703 -20.04 -9.02 -10.31
N MET A 704 -21.31 -9.22 -9.98
CA MET A 704 -21.71 -10.07 -8.86
C MET A 704 -21.33 -11.54 -9.10
N LEU A 705 -21.56 -12.06 -10.32
CA LEU A 705 -21.15 -13.42 -10.69
C LEU A 705 -19.63 -13.59 -10.63
N LEU A 706 -18.86 -12.57 -11.03
CA LEU A 706 -17.41 -12.57 -10.91
C LEU A 706 -16.95 -12.60 -9.44
N LEU A 707 -17.58 -11.82 -8.55
CA LEU A 707 -17.30 -11.88 -7.11
C LEU A 707 -17.64 -13.25 -6.50
N ILE A 708 -18.76 -13.85 -6.90
CA ILE A 708 -19.15 -15.21 -6.47
C ILE A 708 -18.14 -16.23 -7.02
N SER A 709 -17.72 -16.08 -8.27
CA SER A 709 -16.72 -16.97 -8.88
C SER A 709 -15.38 -16.87 -8.16
N GLN A 710 -14.95 -15.65 -7.79
CA GLN A 710 -13.76 -15.44 -6.97
C GLN A 710 -13.90 -16.13 -5.62
N TRP A 711 -15.05 -15.98 -4.93
CA TRP A 711 -15.30 -16.68 -3.67
C TRP A 711 -15.19 -18.20 -3.78
N VAL A 712 -15.67 -18.79 -4.88
CA VAL A 712 -15.51 -20.23 -5.18
C VAL A 712 -14.05 -20.60 -5.44
N VAL A 713 -13.33 -19.82 -6.27
CA VAL A 713 -11.92 -20.07 -6.62
C VAL A 713 -11.01 -20.01 -5.37
N VAL A 714 -11.27 -19.10 -4.44
CA VAL A 714 -10.53 -19.02 -3.16
C VAL A 714 -10.63 -20.32 -2.36
N GLN A 715 -11.76 -21.04 -2.40
CA GLN A 715 -11.90 -22.33 -1.70
C GLN A 715 -11.07 -23.45 -2.33
N TRP A 716 -10.58 -23.28 -3.57
CA TRP A 716 -9.76 -24.28 -4.24
C TRP A 716 -8.27 -24.16 -3.92
N LEU A 717 -7.88 -23.14 -3.16
CA LEU A 717 -6.50 -22.94 -2.72
C LEU A 717 -6.05 -24.14 -1.88
N SER A 718 -5.24 -25.00 -2.49
CA SER A 718 -4.73 -26.22 -1.87
C SER A 718 -3.36 -26.60 -2.44
N PRO A 719 -2.47 -27.21 -1.62
CA PRO A 719 -1.23 -27.80 -2.10
C PRO A 719 -1.55 -28.88 -3.16
N GLY A 720 -1.27 -28.59 -4.43
CA GLY A 720 -1.56 -29.49 -5.57
C GLY A 720 -2.48 -28.90 -6.65
N ARG A 721 -3.28 -27.87 -6.33
CA ARG A 721 -4.11 -27.15 -7.32
C ARG A 721 -3.59 -25.75 -7.65
N THR A 722 -2.37 -25.43 -7.23
CA THR A 722 -1.75 -24.10 -7.38
C THR A 722 -1.82 -23.53 -8.81
N VAL A 723 -1.50 -24.34 -9.83
CA VAL A 723 -1.52 -23.87 -11.23
C VAL A 723 -2.94 -23.53 -11.67
N ILE A 724 -3.92 -24.37 -11.32
CA ILE A 724 -5.33 -24.15 -11.64
C ILE A 724 -5.83 -22.90 -10.91
N TYR A 725 -5.48 -22.75 -9.63
CA TYR A 725 -5.82 -21.59 -8.82
C TYR A 725 -5.29 -20.29 -9.42
N ILE A 726 -3.96 -20.19 -9.65
CA ILE A 726 -3.34 -19.00 -10.24
C ILE A 726 -3.95 -18.70 -11.61
N SER A 727 -4.10 -19.71 -12.47
CA SER A 727 -4.69 -19.52 -13.80
C SER A 727 -6.13 -19.01 -13.73
N SER A 728 -6.93 -19.51 -12.77
CA SER A 728 -8.30 -19.06 -12.56
C SER A 728 -8.36 -17.61 -12.09
N GLU A 729 -7.49 -17.21 -11.15
CA GLU A 729 -7.42 -15.82 -10.68
C GLU A 729 -6.99 -14.86 -11.79
N LEU A 730 -6.00 -15.24 -12.60
CA LEU A 730 -5.56 -14.43 -13.75
C LEU A 730 -6.69 -14.26 -14.79
N LEU A 731 -7.50 -15.29 -15.01
CA LEU A 731 -8.68 -15.20 -15.88
C LEU A 731 -9.77 -14.29 -15.29
N LEU A 732 -10.00 -14.35 -13.97
CA LEU A 732 -10.96 -13.47 -13.30
C LEU A 732 -10.52 -12.01 -13.37
N ILE A 733 -9.23 -11.72 -13.24
CA ILE A 733 -8.66 -10.37 -13.39
C ILE A 733 -8.84 -9.85 -14.82
N ALA A 734 -8.53 -10.67 -15.83
CA ALA A 734 -8.75 -10.29 -17.22
C ALA A 734 -10.25 -10.06 -17.51
N GLY A 735 -11.13 -10.91 -16.94
CA GLY A 735 -12.58 -10.80 -17.04
C GLY A 735 -13.14 -9.53 -16.38
N SER A 736 -12.64 -9.18 -15.20
CA SER A 736 -13.04 -7.95 -14.49
C SER A 736 -12.59 -6.70 -15.25
N GLY A 737 -11.38 -6.70 -15.82
CA GLY A 737 -10.90 -5.65 -16.72
C GLY A 737 -11.79 -5.50 -17.94
N TRP A 738 -12.10 -6.60 -18.63
CA TRP A 738 -12.99 -6.60 -19.79
C TRP A 738 -14.37 -6.04 -19.48
N LEU A 739 -14.97 -6.49 -18.37
CA LEU A 739 -16.29 -6.01 -17.96
C LEU A 739 -16.28 -4.52 -17.61
N THR A 740 -15.21 -4.04 -16.97
CA THR A 740 -14.99 -2.61 -16.65
C THR A 740 -14.88 -1.77 -17.91
N GLY A 741 -14.09 -2.21 -18.90
CA GLY A 741 -13.97 -1.54 -20.19
C GLY A 741 -15.31 -1.45 -20.94
N ARG A 742 -16.10 -2.54 -20.94
CA ARG A 742 -17.45 -2.54 -21.53
C ARG A 742 -18.40 -1.59 -20.80
N MET A 743 -18.36 -1.61 -19.48
CA MET A 743 -19.18 -0.73 -18.63
C MET A 743 -18.87 0.74 -18.88
N PHE A 744 -17.58 1.08 -19.01
CA PHE A 744 -17.11 2.42 -19.34
C PHE A 744 -17.69 2.90 -20.67
N GLN A 745 -17.61 2.07 -21.71
CA GLN A 745 -18.14 2.40 -23.03
C GLN A 745 -19.66 2.56 -23.02
N LEU A 746 -20.37 1.69 -22.30
CA LEU A 746 -21.83 1.71 -22.19
C LEU A 746 -22.32 2.99 -21.51
N ILE A 747 -21.78 3.28 -20.33
CA ILE A 747 -22.15 4.47 -19.56
C ILE A 747 -21.78 5.75 -20.33
N SER A 748 -20.63 5.76 -21.00
CA SER A 748 -20.22 6.92 -21.82
C SER A 748 -21.19 7.19 -22.97
N SER A 749 -21.76 6.16 -23.59
CA SER A 749 -22.72 6.31 -24.69
C SER A 749 -24.08 6.85 -24.27
N GLN A 750 -24.47 6.59 -23.02
CA GLN A 750 -25.78 6.98 -22.44
C GLN A 750 -25.74 8.33 -21.69
N PHE A 751 -24.56 8.97 -21.58
CA PHE A 751 -24.39 10.20 -20.80
C PHE A 751 -24.73 11.45 -21.63
N HIS A 752 -25.65 12.29 -21.12
CA HIS A 752 -26.03 13.57 -21.71
C HIS A 752 -25.77 14.74 -20.74
N PRO A 753 -25.10 15.85 -21.18
CA PRO A 753 -24.52 16.09 -22.50
C PRO A 753 -23.25 15.24 -22.77
N ARG A 754 -23.06 14.80 -24.02
CA ARG A 754 -21.96 13.90 -24.42
C ARG A 754 -20.56 14.50 -24.25
N SER A 755 -20.43 15.83 -24.27
CA SER A 755 -19.15 16.54 -24.08
C SER A 755 -18.56 16.40 -22.67
N GLU A 756 -19.40 16.23 -21.65
CA GLU A 756 -18.97 16.02 -20.26
C GLU A 756 -18.75 14.53 -19.92
N ALA A 757 -19.21 13.62 -20.79
CA ALA A 757 -19.17 12.18 -20.56
C ALA A 757 -17.76 11.65 -20.20
N PRO A 758 -16.66 12.03 -20.92
CA PRO A 758 -15.32 11.55 -20.60
C PRO A 758 -14.88 11.89 -19.17
N SER A 759 -15.13 13.13 -18.72
CA SER A 759 -14.79 13.55 -17.36
C SER A 759 -15.64 12.86 -16.30
N MET A 760 -16.92 12.64 -16.58
CA MET A 760 -17.86 12.11 -15.59
C MET A 760 -17.71 10.59 -15.38
N VAL A 761 -17.47 9.84 -16.45
CA VAL A 761 -17.29 8.39 -16.37
C VAL A 761 -15.89 8.04 -15.86
N TYR A 762 -14.83 8.65 -16.39
CA TYR A 762 -13.45 8.35 -15.97
C TYR A 762 -13.17 8.71 -14.52
N LYS A 763 -13.66 9.85 -14.04
CA LYS A 763 -13.55 10.20 -12.61
C LYS A 763 -14.27 9.18 -11.72
N ALA A 764 -15.44 8.72 -12.14
CA ALA A 764 -16.22 7.78 -11.34
C ALA A 764 -15.53 6.42 -11.23
N ASP A 765 -14.95 5.94 -12.33
CA ASP A 765 -14.11 4.75 -12.36
C ASP A 765 -12.91 4.86 -11.40
N LEU A 766 -12.15 5.95 -11.51
CA LEU A 766 -10.97 6.20 -10.67
C LEU A 766 -11.32 6.34 -9.19
N TYR A 767 -12.37 7.08 -8.84
CA TYR A 767 -12.81 7.23 -7.44
C TYR A 767 -13.38 5.93 -6.85
N GLY A 768 -14.07 5.13 -7.67
CA GLY A 768 -14.52 3.80 -7.27
C GLY A 768 -13.34 2.90 -6.96
N SER A 769 -12.41 2.80 -7.92
CA SER A 769 -11.19 2.01 -7.81
C SER A 769 -10.31 2.43 -6.63
N ALA A 770 -10.20 3.74 -6.35
CA ALA A 770 -9.51 4.25 -5.17
C ALA A 770 -10.17 3.77 -3.86
N GLY A 771 -11.51 3.79 -3.82
CA GLY A 771 -12.26 3.29 -2.67
C GLY A 771 -12.05 1.80 -2.41
N GLY A 772 -12.04 0.99 -3.47
CA GLY A 772 -11.78 -0.44 -3.38
C GLY A 772 -10.33 -0.71 -2.94
N ALA A 773 -9.37 -0.01 -3.55
CA ALA A 773 -7.97 -0.09 -3.17
C ALA A 773 -7.73 0.20 -1.70
N MET A 774 -8.26 1.33 -1.22
CA MET A 774 -8.07 1.78 0.14
C MET A 774 -8.76 0.89 1.17
N LEU A 775 -10.05 0.59 1.00
CA LEU A 775 -10.83 -0.12 2.03
C LEU A 775 -10.45 -1.61 2.10
N VAL A 776 -10.20 -2.25 0.97
CA VAL A 776 -10.00 -3.70 0.92
C VAL A 776 -8.59 -4.09 1.35
N SER A 777 -7.57 -3.47 0.75
CA SER A 777 -6.17 -3.86 1.01
C SER A 777 -5.74 -3.54 2.44
N VAL A 778 -6.18 -2.40 2.96
CA VAL A 778 -5.71 -1.86 4.24
C VAL A 778 -6.57 -2.32 5.41
N PHE A 779 -7.88 -2.53 5.21
CA PHE A 779 -8.82 -2.71 6.32
C PHE A 779 -9.61 -4.01 6.26
N LEU A 780 -10.37 -4.26 5.17
CA LEU A 780 -11.32 -5.38 5.14
C LEU A 780 -10.62 -6.75 5.10
N VAL A 781 -9.64 -6.96 4.20
CA VAL A 781 -8.99 -8.28 4.05
C VAL A 781 -8.21 -8.68 5.30
N PRO A 782 -7.33 -7.83 5.87
CA PRO A 782 -6.60 -8.19 7.08
C PRO A 782 -7.54 -8.47 8.27
N LEU A 783 -8.61 -7.69 8.44
CA LEU A 783 -9.50 -7.77 9.60
C LEU A 783 -10.50 -8.93 9.49
N LEU A 784 -11.24 -9.00 8.38
CA LEU A 784 -12.36 -9.92 8.21
C LEU A 784 -11.94 -11.25 7.57
N GLY A 785 -10.74 -11.32 7.02
CA GLY A 785 -10.34 -12.39 6.12
C GLY A 785 -11.05 -12.28 4.76
N ILE A 786 -10.63 -13.10 3.81
CA ILE A 786 -11.01 -12.95 2.41
C ILE A 786 -12.46 -13.38 2.17
N ASN A 787 -12.88 -14.49 2.78
CA ASN A 787 -14.22 -15.03 2.59
C ASN A 787 -15.32 -14.04 3.00
N LEU A 788 -15.19 -13.46 4.21
CA LEU A 788 -16.14 -12.47 4.70
C LEU A 788 -16.02 -11.15 3.93
N THR A 789 -14.80 -10.76 3.53
CA THR A 789 -14.60 -9.59 2.68
C THR A 789 -15.35 -9.71 1.35
N LEU A 790 -15.27 -10.84 0.65
CA LEU A 790 -16.00 -11.08 -0.60
C LEU A 790 -17.53 -10.98 -0.42
N LEU A 791 -18.06 -11.47 0.70
CA LEU A 791 -19.49 -11.33 1.04
C LEU A 791 -19.86 -9.86 1.27
N VAL A 792 -19.06 -9.12 2.06
CA VAL A 792 -19.26 -7.69 2.30
C VAL A 792 -19.23 -6.91 0.99
N LEU A 793 -18.31 -7.25 0.08
CA LEU A 793 -18.17 -6.61 -1.23
C LEU A 793 -19.36 -6.86 -2.13
N LEU A 794 -19.96 -8.05 -2.10
CA LEU A 794 -21.20 -8.35 -2.81
C LEU A 794 -22.34 -7.45 -2.32
N VAL A 795 -22.49 -7.31 -0.99
CA VAL A 795 -23.48 -6.42 -0.37
C VAL A 795 -23.21 -4.95 -0.71
N MET A 796 -21.95 -4.52 -0.65
CA MET A 796 -21.56 -3.16 -1.02
C MET A 796 -21.84 -2.88 -2.51
N HIS A 797 -21.54 -3.80 -3.41
CA HIS A 797 -21.84 -3.65 -4.83
C HIS A 797 -23.35 -3.51 -5.07
N LEU A 798 -24.17 -4.35 -4.41
CA LEU A 798 -25.62 -4.24 -4.44
C LEU A 798 -26.12 -2.88 -3.92
N PHE A 799 -25.57 -2.39 -2.81
CA PHE A 799 -25.95 -1.10 -2.25
C PHE A 799 -25.59 0.06 -3.18
N LEU A 800 -24.37 0.06 -3.72
CA LEU A 800 -23.89 1.09 -4.65
C LEU A 800 -24.73 1.13 -5.94
N THR A 801 -25.22 -0.02 -6.41
CA THR A 801 -26.05 -0.13 -7.61
C THR A 801 -27.52 0.20 -7.36
N PHE A 802 -28.10 -0.18 -6.22
CA PHE A 802 -29.49 0.13 -5.87
C PHE A 802 -29.73 1.64 -5.74
N VAL A 803 -28.77 2.35 -5.15
CA VAL A 803 -28.78 3.82 -5.04
C VAL A 803 -28.69 4.51 -6.42
N SER A 804 -28.23 3.82 -7.46
CA SER A 804 -28.19 4.35 -8.84
C SER A 804 -29.58 4.30 -9.53
N LYS A 805 -30.37 3.23 -9.32
CA LYS A 805 -31.67 3.02 -10.00
C LYS A 805 -32.75 4.03 -9.63
N ARG A 806 -32.82 4.49 -8.36
CA ARG A 806 -33.82 5.46 -7.89
C ARG A 806 -33.75 6.85 -8.54
N ARG A 807 -32.75 7.13 -9.41
CA ARG A 807 -32.60 8.42 -10.10
C ARG A 807 -32.70 8.38 -11.62
N ILE A 808 -32.75 7.19 -12.22
CA ILE A 808 -33.01 7.05 -13.67
C ILE A 808 -34.44 7.52 -13.97
N SER A 809 -35.38 7.38 -13.02
CA SER A 809 -36.77 7.81 -13.15
C SER A 809 -37.03 9.31 -12.88
N SER A 810 -36.00 10.16 -12.80
CA SER A 810 -36.17 11.58 -12.45
C SER A 810 -35.31 12.56 -13.27
N VAL A 811 -34.89 12.13 -14.47
CA VAL A 811 -34.24 13.01 -15.46
C VAL A 811 -35.21 13.24 -16.59
#